data_AF-A0A941BDP9-F1
#
_entry.id   AF-A0A941BDP9-F1
#
_cell.length_a   1.000
_cell.length_b   1.000
_cell.length_c   1.000
_cell.angle_alpha   90.00
_cell.angle_beta   90.00
_cell.angle_gamma   90.00
#
_symmetry.space_group_name_H-M   'P 1'
#
loop_
_entity.id
_entity.type
_entity.pdbx_description
1 polymer ?
#
loop_
_entity_poly.entity_id
_entity_poly.type
_entity_poly.pdbx_seq_one_letter_code
_entity_poly.pdbx_strand_id
1 'polypeptide(L)'
;MKLTALQKQFITGQLGVQPRKRTGLFKSTDQKTDEAIGQAAENYTRREGKVLKDLATLEKSGGLGGLIASFENEVGQIQNRIKGALRDAGEAVLREAYEALDAIKQAVRKEVDAEKANPGFVAKREAVKLLLDKLDAHAQAAHVKPWTDQARTDHAEAIRLNDAKQYPQATVKIDAAKKRCDEALVAAGKYNDYRIARAPATGTLKTMAGMYATAATYTGFQDKLNAADAKATLATGKYDEAIAAVKKIASDMSSTRKTWLDDDLNNAITELKKPPQADFIKDDSLKKLQDMLAAVPGQVASGDYAALNVVDRAARRELQRGQDIKQRREAFVQARTAAVQALAPLRTCVPLAARVGQLDTRLSAEADPAASISTMRFEEAISVCDAVRTEALALAPAAALATAVVNDLAGLDKRLEVLDQLAGARCPAAALETLKALRLKAGERAAPDTADWAGARVYITQLSTEMDNAENLAKQLDATAGVADAVQSGADVTALGKALEQLQGDVARLEAPPFPDLLTKELKTARTQLSQALKLLTEGAADKVGELIALVARIVADGWVRREQQRSADEALTSLRERVKALEGQTKAGSFKALAGKAGELKAELAKAEKAHKGGDATATQTGIASTLALAGEIDRWVEDIKAFDLRATDLGQRSQDAKSAGADVKAIDALLKKAAEALAKLDLAGARKHHDDADAELTTLRVQSLAKANPDDPAVVAQAEALLKLPGGDKKLDSFVQTLGNEADFGLICKLAEKRFGIQLDERTRTAPGDATTSGEAGAKTVSAKGMWEALAQVPTGHAKQPSLKKVTLDKPNSDGGAYNWADKAITMDGRPDDGKTENFDHDTRMKALGHDNQDEYAPIDDTGKNLFNMTALHEIGHAVDDRLGFMNGKMGQAAFGGWRVYTDLTPIAQAVAAAKQFDEGFVRQLINGQEPAPVVMPADYPGGAEKWAKARQAVLDWHQLATKGNIWYSYAKSKAAAIGDDVYQEAYANNWVSYKLAERAKGVTGYQWRAPGEWFAEVYMCWHGGKLDKAKHPFKDWLNAL
;
A
#
# COMPACT_ATOMS: atom_id res chain seq x y z
N MET A 1 43.90 -9.63 83.65
CA MET A 1 42.48 -9.72 84.02
C MET A 1 42.12 -11.18 84.08
N LYS A 2 41.30 -11.62 85.05
CA LYS A 2 40.72 -12.96 84.99
C LYS A 2 39.79 -13.01 83.77
N LEU A 3 39.83 -14.10 82.98
CA LEU A 3 38.90 -14.32 81.87
C LEU A 3 37.46 -14.14 82.35
N THR A 4 36.62 -13.45 81.58
CA THR A 4 35.19 -13.30 81.88
C THR A 4 34.50 -14.67 81.86
N ALA A 5 33.33 -14.79 82.50
CA ALA A 5 32.56 -16.04 82.49
C ALA A 5 32.27 -16.51 81.05
N LEU A 6 31.96 -15.56 80.15
CA LEU A 6 31.72 -15.82 78.73
C LEU A 6 32.98 -16.33 78.00
N GLN A 7 34.15 -15.75 78.30
CA GLN A 7 35.42 -16.17 77.70
C GLN A 7 35.87 -17.54 78.20
N LYS A 8 35.62 -17.84 79.49
CA LYS A 8 35.82 -19.18 80.03
C LYS A 8 34.91 -20.18 79.35
N GLN A 9 33.65 -19.83 79.11
CA GLN A 9 32.69 -20.67 78.39
C GLN A 9 33.08 -20.89 76.92
N PHE A 10 33.63 -19.88 76.24
CA PHE A 10 34.16 -20.03 74.89
C PHE A 10 35.36 -21.00 74.85
N ILE A 11 36.33 -20.79 75.74
CA ILE A 11 37.55 -21.61 75.83
C ILE A 11 37.23 -23.06 76.21
N THR A 12 36.37 -23.26 77.21
CA THR A 12 36.04 -24.61 77.73
C THR A 12 34.94 -25.31 76.93
N GLY A 13 33.93 -24.57 76.46
CA GLY A 13 32.76 -25.13 75.77
C GLY A 13 32.93 -25.26 74.26
N GLN A 14 33.53 -24.26 73.60
CA GLN A 14 33.62 -24.23 72.14
C GLN A 14 34.97 -24.72 71.61
N LEU A 15 36.08 -24.34 72.25
CA LEU A 15 37.41 -24.86 71.93
C LEU A 15 37.75 -26.15 72.69
N GLY A 16 36.87 -26.62 73.57
CA GLY A 16 37.01 -27.91 74.28
C GLY A 16 38.21 -27.98 75.25
N VAL A 17 38.78 -26.83 75.63
CA VAL A 17 39.98 -26.77 76.48
C VAL A 17 39.65 -27.17 77.91
N GLN A 18 40.36 -28.16 78.46
CA GLN A 18 40.12 -28.63 79.81
C GLN A 18 40.78 -27.72 80.87
N PRO A 19 40.13 -27.47 82.02
CA PRO A 19 40.73 -26.71 83.11
C PRO A 19 42.02 -27.36 83.61
N ARG A 20 43.04 -26.52 83.83
CA ARG A 20 44.38 -26.93 84.29
C ARG A 20 44.30 -27.81 85.56
N LYS A 21 44.53 -29.13 85.43
CA LYS A 21 44.72 -30.04 86.57
C LYS A 21 46.20 -30.01 86.98
N ARG A 22 46.47 -29.85 88.27
CA ARG A 22 47.83 -29.76 88.84
C ARG A 22 48.40 -31.18 88.96
N THR A 23 49.09 -31.69 87.93
CA THR A 23 49.67 -33.04 87.93
C THR A 23 51.01 -33.12 87.18
N GLY A 24 52.02 -33.72 87.83
CA GLY A 24 53.18 -34.47 87.25
C GLY A 24 54.16 -33.78 86.30
N LEU A 25 55.45 -34.14 86.36
CA LEU A 25 56.54 -33.60 85.53
C LEU A 25 56.43 -33.85 84.00
N PHE A 26 55.42 -34.60 83.53
CA PHE A 26 55.19 -34.90 82.10
C PHE A 26 53.76 -34.55 81.67
N LYS A 27 53.62 -33.61 80.73
CA LYS A 27 52.31 -33.17 80.18
C LYS A 27 51.99 -33.92 78.89
N SER A 28 50.75 -34.39 78.73
CA SER A 28 50.28 -35.00 77.47
C SER A 28 50.20 -33.98 76.33
N THR A 29 50.18 -34.44 75.08
CA THR A 29 50.02 -33.56 73.90
C THR A 29 48.75 -32.71 74.01
N ASP A 30 47.63 -33.30 74.42
CA ASP A 30 46.37 -32.57 74.69
C ASP A 30 46.51 -31.51 75.80
N GLN A 31 47.21 -31.82 76.89
CA GLN A 31 47.45 -30.85 77.96
C GLN A 31 48.35 -29.69 77.53
N LYS A 32 49.30 -29.94 76.62
CA LYS A 32 50.14 -28.89 76.03
C LYS A 32 49.32 -28.01 75.09
N THR A 33 48.47 -28.61 74.24
CA THR A 33 47.55 -27.89 73.35
C THR A 33 46.55 -27.04 74.15
N ASP A 34 45.94 -27.60 75.20
CA ASP A 34 44.99 -26.89 76.06
C ASP A 34 45.64 -25.71 76.81
N GLU A 35 46.86 -25.88 77.32
CA GLU A 35 47.63 -24.78 77.93
C GLU A 35 48.00 -23.69 76.91
N ALA A 36 48.37 -24.09 75.69
CA ALA A 36 48.77 -23.16 74.65
C ALA A 36 47.57 -22.35 74.10
N ILE A 37 46.42 -22.99 73.89
CA ILE A 37 45.15 -22.32 73.56
C ILE A 37 44.73 -21.39 74.70
N GLY A 38 44.79 -21.85 75.96
CA GLY A 38 44.44 -21.02 77.12
C GLY A 38 45.32 -19.77 77.26
N GLN A 39 46.64 -19.92 77.05
CA GLN A 39 47.57 -18.80 77.09
C GLN A 39 47.38 -17.83 75.91
N ALA A 40 47.13 -18.35 74.70
CA ALA A 40 46.79 -17.53 73.53
C ALA A 40 45.49 -16.74 73.74
N ALA A 41 44.47 -17.36 74.35
CA ALA A 41 43.20 -16.70 74.66
C ALA A 41 43.36 -15.58 75.70
N GLU A 42 44.15 -15.79 76.76
CA GLU A 42 44.43 -14.74 77.75
C GLU A 42 45.18 -13.56 77.14
N ASN A 43 46.14 -13.81 76.24
CA ASN A 43 46.89 -12.78 75.54
C ASN A 43 45.98 -11.98 74.61
N TYR A 44 45.13 -12.67 73.83
CA TYR A 44 44.11 -12.08 72.98
C TYR A 44 43.17 -11.16 73.78
N THR A 45 42.52 -11.67 74.83
CA THR A 45 41.56 -10.89 75.64
C THR A 45 42.22 -9.66 76.27
N ARG A 46 43.46 -9.80 76.76
CA ARG A 46 44.20 -8.67 77.33
C ARG A 46 44.50 -7.61 76.26
N ARG A 47 44.75 -8.02 75.03
CA ARG A 47 45.01 -7.11 73.90
C ARG A 47 43.73 -6.41 73.46
N GLU A 48 42.66 -7.16 73.30
CA GLU A 48 41.32 -6.65 72.98
C GLU A 48 40.87 -5.58 73.98
N GLY A 49 40.97 -5.85 75.29
CA GLY A 49 40.63 -4.87 76.32
C GLY A 49 41.48 -3.59 76.27
N LYS A 50 42.71 -3.65 75.74
CA LYS A 50 43.54 -2.45 75.51
C LYS A 50 43.06 -1.67 74.28
N VAL A 51 42.72 -2.34 73.18
CA VAL A 51 42.14 -1.73 71.99
C VAL A 51 40.87 -0.96 72.35
N LEU A 52 39.92 -1.63 73.03
CA LEU A 52 38.65 -1.01 73.44
C LEU A 52 38.85 0.19 74.37
N LYS A 53 39.86 0.16 75.25
CA LYS A 53 40.19 1.29 76.11
C LYS A 53 40.73 2.49 75.34
N ASP A 54 41.61 2.24 74.36
CA ASP A 54 42.14 3.31 73.51
C ASP A 54 41.02 3.86 72.58
N LEU A 55 40.09 3.02 72.10
CA LEU A 55 38.89 3.45 71.35
C LEU A 55 37.95 4.33 72.18
N ALA A 56 37.64 3.93 73.42
CA ALA A 56 36.85 4.74 74.35
C ALA A 56 37.53 6.08 74.71
N THR A 57 38.84 6.21 74.46
CA THR A 57 39.54 7.48 74.59
C THR A 57 39.27 8.39 73.38
N LEU A 58 39.24 7.85 72.16
CA LEU A 58 38.87 8.59 70.94
C LEU A 58 37.40 9.02 70.93
N GLU A 59 36.49 8.21 71.48
CA GLU A 59 35.06 8.54 71.58
C GLU A 59 34.80 9.90 72.25
N LYS A 60 35.65 10.28 73.20
CA LYS A 60 35.53 11.53 73.95
C LYS A 60 35.87 12.79 73.14
N SER A 61 36.59 12.65 72.02
CA SER A 61 37.03 13.79 71.22
C SER A 61 35.96 14.34 70.25
N GLY A 62 34.83 13.64 70.09
CA GLY A 62 33.75 14.06 69.18
C GLY A 62 34.12 13.97 67.69
N GLY A 63 33.15 13.72 66.81
CA GLY A 63 33.38 13.70 65.36
C GLY A 63 34.19 12.51 64.80
N LEU A 64 34.55 11.53 65.62
CA LEU A 64 35.35 10.34 65.24
C LEU A 64 34.54 9.06 65.08
N GLY A 65 33.20 9.12 65.15
CA GLY A 65 32.34 7.93 65.17
C GLY A 65 32.55 6.96 64.01
N GLY A 66 32.80 7.46 62.79
CA GLY A 66 33.08 6.61 61.63
C GLY A 66 34.41 5.85 61.71
N LEU A 67 35.46 6.51 62.21
CA LEU A 67 36.78 5.89 62.42
C LEU A 67 36.72 4.85 63.54
N ILE A 68 36.02 5.17 64.62
CA ILE A 68 35.79 4.25 65.74
C ILE A 68 35.01 3.03 65.24
N ALA A 69 33.92 3.23 64.50
CA ALA A 69 33.15 2.14 63.92
C ALA A 69 33.96 1.25 62.96
N SER A 70 34.94 1.80 62.22
CA SER A 70 35.81 0.99 61.36
C SER A 70 36.71 0.08 62.18
N PHE A 71 37.33 0.61 63.24
CA PHE A 71 38.13 -0.21 64.16
C PHE A 71 37.27 -1.23 64.91
N GLU A 72 36.06 -0.87 65.33
CA GLU A 72 35.11 -1.79 65.97
C GLU A 72 34.68 -2.90 65.02
N ASN A 73 34.46 -2.60 63.74
CA ASN A 73 34.15 -3.59 62.72
C ASN A 73 35.33 -4.56 62.49
N GLU A 74 36.57 -4.06 62.41
CA GLU A 74 37.76 -4.91 62.32
C GLU A 74 37.92 -5.81 63.57
N VAL A 75 37.68 -5.27 64.76
CA VAL A 75 37.62 -6.04 66.01
C VAL A 75 36.51 -7.10 65.93
N GLY A 76 35.33 -6.74 65.42
CA GLY A 76 34.20 -7.66 65.23
C GLY A 76 34.52 -8.80 64.24
N GLN A 77 35.24 -8.51 63.15
CA GLN A 77 35.71 -9.52 62.21
C GLN A 77 36.73 -10.48 62.86
N ILE A 78 37.64 -9.96 63.69
CA ILE A 78 38.56 -10.78 64.49
C ILE A 78 37.76 -11.68 65.44
N GLN A 79 36.79 -11.12 66.17
CA GLN A 79 35.93 -11.87 67.08
C GLN A 79 35.17 -12.98 66.36
N ASN A 80 34.65 -12.72 65.16
CA ASN A 80 33.92 -13.72 64.37
C ASN A 80 34.84 -14.86 63.89
N ARG A 81 36.08 -14.55 63.48
CA ARG A 81 37.08 -15.60 63.14
C ARG A 81 37.37 -16.52 64.32
N ILE A 82 37.52 -15.95 65.52
CA ILE A 82 37.74 -16.71 66.74
C ILE A 82 36.52 -17.57 67.08
N LYS A 83 35.31 -17.02 66.97
CA LYS A 83 34.06 -17.76 67.15
C LYS A 83 33.89 -18.92 66.15
N GLY A 84 34.60 -18.93 65.03
CA GLY A 84 34.58 -20.03 64.06
C GLY A 84 35.67 -21.08 64.28
N ALA A 85 36.60 -20.87 65.21
CA ALA A 85 37.77 -21.74 65.36
C ALA A 85 37.40 -23.11 65.97
N LEU A 86 37.94 -24.17 65.38
CA LEU A 86 37.92 -25.53 65.94
C LEU A 86 39.13 -25.74 66.85
N ARG A 87 39.02 -26.69 67.80
CA ARG A 87 40.06 -26.98 68.81
C ARG A 87 41.47 -27.10 68.22
N ASP A 88 41.63 -27.87 67.14
CA ASP A 88 42.94 -28.16 66.54
C ASP A 88 43.60 -26.93 65.88
N ALA A 89 42.80 -25.93 65.50
CA ALA A 89 43.27 -24.65 64.96
C ALA A 89 43.23 -23.51 65.99
N GLY A 90 42.71 -23.76 67.19
CA GLY A 90 42.37 -22.74 68.17
C GLY A 90 43.55 -21.89 68.62
N GLU A 91 44.73 -22.50 68.80
CA GLU A 91 45.95 -21.76 69.19
C GLU A 91 46.41 -20.83 68.07
N ALA A 92 46.49 -21.33 66.83
CA ALA A 92 46.94 -20.56 65.68
C ALA A 92 46.00 -19.37 65.40
N VAL A 93 44.68 -19.61 65.38
CA VAL A 93 43.67 -18.57 65.17
C VAL A 93 43.73 -17.49 66.26
N LEU A 94 43.94 -17.88 67.53
CA LEU A 94 44.07 -16.91 68.63
C LEU A 94 45.37 -16.10 68.58
N ARG A 95 46.47 -16.69 68.11
CA ARG A 95 47.74 -15.96 67.88
C ARG A 95 47.62 -14.96 66.74
N GLU A 96 47.07 -15.37 65.61
CA GLU A 96 46.80 -14.47 64.47
C GLU A 96 45.84 -13.34 64.87
N ALA A 97 44.79 -13.66 65.64
CA ALA A 97 43.88 -12.66 66.18
C ALA A 97 44.56 -11.68 67.14
N TYR A 98 45.50 -12.16 67.95
CA TYR A 98 46.30 -11.29 68.82
C TYR A 98 47.17 -10.33 67.99
N GLU A 99 47.84 -10.82 66.95
CA GLU A 99 48.67 -9.99 66.07
C GLU A 99 47.82 -8.95 65.33
N ALA A 100 46.65 -9.35 64.82
CA ALA A 100 45.69 -8.45 64.20
C ALA A 100 45.19 -7.38 65.19
N LEU A 101 44.86 -7.76 66.43
CA LEU A 101 44.49 -6.79 67.47
C LEU A 101 45.67 -5.92 67.92
N ASP A 102 46.91 -6.43 67.89
CA ASP A 102 48.08 -5.61 68.21
C ASP A 102 48.31 -4.54 67.15
N ALA A 103 48.14 -4.89 65.88
CA ALA A 103 48.16 -3.94 64.77
C ALA A 103 47.05 -2.87 64.94
N ILE A 104 45.80 -3.29 65.21
CA ILE A 104 44.68 -2.35 65.48
C ILE A 104 45.01 -1.47 66.68
N LYS A 105 45.53 -2.04 67.77
CA LYS A 105 45.90 -1.26 68.95
C LYS A 105 46.97 -0.21 68.61
N GLN A 106 47.99 -0.58 67.85
CA GLN A 106 49.04 0.37 67.45
C GLN A 106 48.45 1.49 66.58
N ALA A 107 47.52 1.18 65.66
CA ALA A 107 46.81 2.15 64.85
C ALA A 107 45.93 3.08 65.70
N VAL A 108 45.03 2.54 66.53
CA VAL A 108 44.18 3.32 67.44
C VAL A 108 45.03 4.19 68.36
N ARG A 109 46.16 3.65 68.86
CA ARG A 109 47.04 4.40 69.75
C ARG A 109 47.72 5.56 69.04
N LYS A 110 48.15 5.38 67.80
CA LYS A 110 48.70 6.46 66.96
C LYS A 110 47.68 7.59 66.81
N GLU A 111 46.41 7.27 66.60
CA GLU A 111 45.32 8.25 66.51
C GLU A 111 45.05 8.94 67.85
N VAL A 112 45.04 8.20 68.97
CA VAL A 112 44.90 8.78 70.32
C VAL A 112 46.03 9.75 70.64
N ASP A 113 47.26 9.38 70.29
CA ASP A 113 48.43 10.22 70.56
C ASP A 113 48.46 11.45 69.64
N ALA A 114 48.04 11.32 68.37
CA ALA A 114 47.86 12.44 67.45
C ALA A 114 46.77 13.41 67.93
N GLU A 115 45.63 12.89 68.39
CA GLU A 115 44.50 13.69 68.90
C GLU A 115 44.84 14.38 70.22
N LYS A 116 45.67 13.77 71.08
CA LYS A 116 46.19 14.46 72.29
C LYS A 116 47.19 15.56 71.96
N ALA A 117 48.04 15.34 70.96
CA ALA A 117 49.08 16.28 70.59
C ALA A 117 48.55 17.49 69.81
N ASN A 118 47.49 17.29 69.03
CA ASN A 118 46.81 18.33 68.27
C ASN A 118 45.28 18.12 68.33
N PRO A 119 44.61 18.56 69.41
CA PRO A 119 43.18 18.32 69.61
C PRO A 119 42.29 18.80 68.46
N GLY A 120 41.39 17.93 68.01
CA GLY A 120 40.46 18.18 66.90
C GLY A 120 41.05 17.94 65.52
N PHE A 121 42.35 17.68 65.38
CA PHE A 121 42.98 17.43 64.07
C PHE A 121 42.49 16.12 63.44
N VAL A 122 42.40 15.04 64.22
CA VAL A 122 42.00 13.73 63.69
C VAL A 122 40.55 13.80 63.19
N ALA A 123 39.67 14.49 63.93
CA ALA A 123 38.29 14.70 63.52
C ALA A 123 38.19 15.50 62.21
N LYS A 124 38.98 16.58 62.07
CA LYS A 124 39.04 17.36 60.82
C LYS A 124 39.61 16.53 59.66
N ARG A 125 40.63 15.71 59.89
CA ARG A 125 41.23 14.81 58.90
C ARG A 125 40.21 13.83 58.33
N GLU A 126 39.45 13.18 59.20
CA GLU A 126 38.40 12.24 58.79
C GLU A 126 37.23 12.96 58.10
N ALA A 127 36.84 14.15 58.57
CA ALA A 127 35.82 14.94 57.90
C ALA A 127 36.21 15.32 56.46
N VAL A 128 37.47 15.71 56.22
CA VAL A 128 37.98 16.00 54.87
C VAL A 128 37.99 14.74 54.01
N LYS A 129 38.42 13.59 54.55
CA LYS A 129 38.40 12.31 53.83
C LYS A 129 36.99 11.94 53.38
N LEU A 130 36.00 12.03 54.27
CA LEU A 130 34.60 11.73 53.95
C LEU A 130 34.04 12.68 52.88
N LEU A 131 34.42 13.96 52.91
CA LEU A 131 34.01 14.92 51.88
C LEU A 131 34.65 14.62 50.51
N LEU A 132 35.92 14.22 50.49
CA LEU A 132 36.59 13.78 49.26
C LEU A 132 35.93 12.52 48.68
N ASP A 133 35.60 11.53 49.51
CA ASP A 133 34.89 10.31 49.07
C ASP A 133 33.50 10.65 48.48
N LYS A 134 32.77 11.59 49.10
CA LYS A 134 31.49 12.08 48.56
C LYS A 134 31.66 12.81 47.23
N LEU A 135 32.73 13.58 47.07
CA LEU A 135 33.03 14.30 45.83
C LEU A 135 33.44 13.35 44.71
N ASP A 136 34.20 12.31 45.01
CA ASP A 136 34.56 11.26 44.05
C ASP A 136 33.34 10.49 43.56
N ALA A 137 32.38 10.23 44.46
CA ALA A 137 31.11 9.60 44.12
C ALA A 137 30.11 10.54 43.43
N HIS A 138 30.38 11.85 43.38
CA HIS A 138 29.46 12.83 42.79
C HIS A 138 29.47 12.76 41.26
N ALA A 139 28.29 12.90 40.63
CA ALA A 139 28.16 12.85 39.16
C ALA A 139 28.99 13.91 38.41
N GLN A 140 29.41 14.97 39.11
CA GLN A 140 30.21 16.08 38.57
C GLN A 140 31.64 16.11 39.14
N ALA A 141 32.18 14.97 39.61
CA ALA A 141 33.54 14.87 40.15
C ALA A 141 34.60 15.45 39.19
N ALA A 142 34.43 15.22 37.88
CA ALA A 142 35.33 15.75 36.85
C ALA A 142 35.36 17.28 36.79
N HIS A 143 34.23 17.96 37.01
CA HIS A 143 34.12 19.43 36.95
C HIS A 143 34.88 20.10 38.09
N VAL A 144 34.80 19.53 39.29
CA VAL A 144 35.43 20.08 40.50
C VAL A 144 36.81 19.50 40.77
N LYS A 145 37.33 18.68 39.85
CA LYS A 145 38.62 18.01 39.98
C LYS A 145 39.79 18.94 40.38
N PRO A 146 39.94 20.15 39.80
CA PRO A 146 41.03 21.04 40.19
C PRO A 146 40.98 21.44 41.68
N TRP A 147 39.78 21.63 42.24
CA TRP A 147 39.63 21.94 43.66
C TRP A 147 39.82 20.72 44.55
N THR A 148 39.36 19.53 44.13
CA THR A 148 39.59 18.29 44.88
C THR A 148 41.05 17.86 44.88
N ASP A 149 41.77 18.04 43.77
CA ASP A 149 43.22 17.75 43.69
C ASP A 149 44.01 18.66 44.64
N GLN A 150 43.65 19.94 44.69
CA GLN A 150 44.24 20.89 45.63
C GLN A 150 43.87 20.56 47.09
N ALA A 151 42.63 20.16 47.36
CA ALA A 151 42.20 19.73 48.70
C ALA A 151 42.95 18.47 49.15
N ARG A 152 43.20 17.51 48.26
CA ARG A 152 44.06 16.33 48.53
C ARG A 152 45.49 16.73 48.85
N THR A 153 46.03 17.71 48.12
CA THR A 153 47.38 18.24 48.36
C THR A 153 47.48 18.89 49.74
N ASP A 154 46.52 19.74 50.10
CA ASP A 154 46.48 20.36 51.43
C ASP A 154 46.18 19.34 52.55
N HIS A 155 45.38 18.31 52.29
CA HIS A 155 45.12 17.20 53.22
C HIS A 155 46.39 16.39 53.51
N ALA A 156 47.13 16.00 52.46
CA ALA A 156 48.40 15.29 52.58
C ALA A 156 49.46 16.13 53.31
N GLU A 157 49.56 17.42 52.97
CA GLU A 157 50.48 18.35 53.63
C GLU A 157 50.11 18.59 55.09
N ALA A 158 48.82 18.67 55.42
CA ALA A 158 48.35 18.77 56.79
C ALA A 158 48.79 17.56 57.64
N ILE A 159 48.67 16.34 57.10
CA ILE A 159 49.13 15.12 57.76
C ILE A 159 50.64 15.17 57.97
N ARG A 160 51.42 15.52 56.94
CA ARG A 160 52.89 15.62 57.01
C ARG A 160 53.35 16.63 58.07
N LEU A 161 52.72 17.81 58.12
CA LEU A 161 53.01 18.85 59.11
C LEU A 161 52.64 18.40 60.53
N ASN A 162 51.52 17.69 60.69
CA ASN A 162 51.10 17.16 61.97
C ASN A 162 52.11 16.12 62.49
N ASP A 163 52.57 15.22 61.63
CA ASP A 163 53.60 14.22 61.95
C ASP A 163 54.96 14.87 62.28
N ALA A 164 55.28 15.98 61.62
CA ALA A 164 56.46 16.81 61.91
C ALA A 164 56.30 17.70 63.16
N LYS A 165 55.20 17.56 63.91
CA LYS A 165 54.86 18.35 65.11
C LYS A 165 54.68 19.86 64.88
N GLN A 166 54.40 20.25 63.64
CA GLN A 166 54.11 21.63 63.22
C GLN A 166 52.59 21.89 63.28
N TYR A 167 52.00 21.77 64.46
CA TYR A 167 50.54 21.71 64.65
C TYR A 167 49.75 22.94 64.19
N PRO A 168 50.22 24.19 64.39
CA PRO A 168 49.51 25.36 63.87
C PRO A 168 49.42 25.35 62.34
N GLN A 169 50.53 25.00 61.66
CA GLN A 169 50.56 24.90 60.20
C GLN A 169 49.70 23.73 59.70
N ALA A 170 49.72 22.58 60.39
CA ALA A 170 48.86 21.44 60.07
C ALA A 170 47.37 21.80 60.17
N THR A 171 46.99 22.56 61.20
CA THR A 171 45.61 23.02 61.41
C THR A 171 45.16 23.97 60.30
N VAL A 172 46.01 24.93 59.92
CA VAL A 172 45.74 25.83 58.79
C VAL A 172 45.52 25.03 57.50
N LYS A 173 46.37 24.02 57.24
CA LYS A 173 46.26 23.20 56.04
C LYS A 173 45.02 22.31 56.02
N ILE A 174 44.65 21.68 57.15
CA ILE A 174 43.45 20.82 57.17
C ILE A 174 42.16 21.64 57.07
N ASP A 175 42.10 22.83 57.66
CA ASP A 175 40.97 23.74 57.50
C ASP A 175 40.87 24.26 56.06
N ALA A 176 42.00 24.55 55.42
CA ALA A 176 42.04 24.92 54.01
C ALA A 176 41.61 23.77 53.08
N ALA A 177 41.95 22.52 53.41
CA ALA A 177 41.47 21.34 52.70
C ALA A 177 39.96 21.15 52.85
N LYS A 178 39.44 21.27 54.09
CA LYS A 178 38.01 21.15 54.38
C LYS A 178 37.19 22.22 53.67
N LYS A 179 37.60 23.49 53.77
CA LYS A 179 36.94 24.61 53.10
C LYS A 179 36.83 24.38 51.59
N ARG A 180 37.90 23.92 50.95
CA ARG A 180 37.88 23.59 49.51
C ARG A 180 36.95 22.45 49.18
N CYS A 181 36.87 21.42 50.02
CA CYS A 181 35.92 20.33 49.83
C CYS A 181 34.47 20.82 49.94
N ASP A 182 34.17 21.66 50.94
CA ASP A 182 32.82 22.24 51.10
C ASP A 182 32.45 23.10 49.88
N GLU A 183 33.35 23.98 49.43
CA GLU A 183 33.16 24.82 48.24
C GLU A 183 33.01 23.98 46.96
N ALA A 184 33.81 22.91 46.81
CA ALA A 184 33.71 21.98 45.69
C ALA A 184 32.37 21.24 45.69
N LEU A 185 31.85 20.83 46.85
CA LEU A 185 30.57 20.13 46.93
C LEU A 185 29.41 21.04 46.51
N VAL A 186 29.42 22.31 46.95
CA VAL A 186 28.44 23.31 46.52
C VAL A 186 28.56 23.59 45.02
N ALA A 187 29.78 23.77 44.49
CA ALA A 187 30.01 24.00 43.07
C ALA A 187 29.56 22.81 42.21
N ALA A 188 29.82 21.58 42.66
CA ALA A 188 29.39 20.36 41.97
C ALA A 188 27.86 20.26 41.89
N GLY A 189 27.16 20.59 42.98
CA GLY A 189 25.69 20.65 43.02
C GLY A 189 25.14 21.72 42.06
N LYS A 190 25.63 22.97 42.17
CA LYS A 190 25.19 24.06 41.28
C LYS A 190 25.50 23.82 39.81
N TYR A 191 26.63 23.20 39.49
CA TYR A 191 26.95 22.82 38.13
C TYR A 191 26.02 21.70 37.61
N ASN A 192 25.63 20.76 38.48
CA ASN A 192 24.63 19.76 38.14
C ASN A 192 23.28 20.41 37.80
N ASP A 193 22.83 21.36 38.64
CA ASP A 193 21.60 22.15 38.39
C ASP A 193 21.67 22.93 37.06
N TYR A 194 22.84 23.50 36.76
CA TYR A 194 23.11 24.13 35.47
C TYR A 194 22.98 23.15 34.29
N ARG A 195 23.61 21.98 34.38
CA ARG A 195 23.54 20.96 33.32
C ARG A 195 22.11 20.52 33.04
N ILE A 196 21.31 20.34 34.10
CA ILE A 196 19.89 20.02 34.00
C ILE A 196 19.13 21.16 33.32
N ALA A 197 19.34 22.41 33.75
CA ALA A 197 18.70 23.57 33.15
C ALA A 197 19.13 23.83 31.68
N ARG A 198 20.34 23.40 31.31
CA ARG A 198 20.90 23.50 29.95
C ARG A 198 20.38 22.43 29.00
N ALA A 199 19.98 21.27 29.51
CA ALA A 199 19.61 20.12 28.70
C ALA A 199 18.47 20.42 27.70
N PRO A 200 17.36 21.10 28.07
CA PRO A 200 16.31 21.46 27.11
C PRO A 200 16.81 22.32 25.95
N ALA A 201 17.58 23.38 26.24
CA ALA A 201 18.14 24.25 25.20
C ALA A 201 19.10 23.50 24.26
N THR A 202 19.87 22.55 24.80
CA THR A 202 20.80 21.74 24.00
C THR A 202 20.05 20.77 23.07
N GLY A 203 19.03 20.08 23.59
CA GLY A 203 18.17 19.19 22.80
C GLY A 203 17.42 19.95 21.69
N THR A 204 16.86 21.11 22.03
CA THR A 204 16.19 22.00 21.07
C THR A 204 17.15 22.49 19.99
N LEU A 205 18.36 22.92 20.36
CA LEU A 205 19.35 23.40 19.39
C LEU A 205 19.84 22.28 18.47
N LYS A 206 20.14 21.09 19.02
CA LYS A 206 20.53 19.92 18.22
C LYS A 206 19.47 19.58 17.17
N THR A 207 18.20 19.71 17.53
CA THR A 207 17.11 19.46 16.59
C THR A 207 16.86 20.61 15.62
N MET A 208 17.40 21.82 15.86
CA MET A 208 17.30 22.94 14.90
C MET A 208 18.33 22.80 13.78
N ALA A 209 19.42 22.05 14.03
CA ALA A 209 20.45 21.76 13.04
C ALA A 209 19.84 20.95 11.88
N GLY A 210 19.80 21.57 10.69
CA GLY A 210 19.40 20.91 9.43
C GLY A 210 18.07 21.39 8.83
N MET A 211 17.03 21.64 9.64
CA MET A 211 15.68 21.96 9.11
C MET A 211 15.32 23.46 9.15
N TYR A 212 15.82 24.21 10.13
CA TYR A 212 15.33 25.57 10.42
C TYR A 212 16.43 26.63 10.62
N ALA A 213 17.68 26.20 10.60
CA ALA A 213 18.80 27.09 10.77
C ALA A 213 19.11 27.78 9.43
N THR A 214 18.81 29.07 9.33
CA THR A 214 19.84 29.92 8.69
C THR A 214 21.10 29.76 9.54
N ALA A 215 22.28 29.80 8.92
CA ALA A 215 23.54 29.74 9.67
C ALA A 215 23.55 30.77 10.81
N ALA A 216 22.90 31.93 10.64
CA ALA A 216 22.81 33.01 11.63
C ALA A 216 21.97 32.67 12.87
N THR A 217 20.75 32.12 12.75
CA THR A 217 19.89 31.86 13.92
C THR A 217 20.47 30.74 14.81
N TYR A 218 20.96 29.66 14.18
CA TYR A 218 21.61 28.57 14.90
C TYR A 218 22.88 29.04 15.60
N THR A 219 23.77 29.73 14.86
CA THR A 219 25.02 30.27 15.43
C THR A 219 24.73 31.23 16.57
N GLY A 220 23.75 32.13 16.42
CA GLY A 220 23.38 33.08 17.47
C GLY A 220 22.87 32.41 18.77
N PHE A 221 22.16 31.29 18.68
CA PHE A 221 21.76 30.53 19.86
C PHE A 221 22.89 29.68 20.43
N GLN A 222 23.73 29.09 19.58
CA GLN A 222 24.93 28.37 20.00
C GLN A 222 25.89 29.29 20.76
N ASP A 223 26.11 30.52 20.28
CA ASP A 223 26.96 31.51 20.93
C ASP A 223 26.41 31.91 22.31
N LYS A 224 25.09 32.07 22.43
CA LYS A 224 24.44 32.32 23.73
C LYS A 224 24.63 31.15 24.70
N LEU A 225 24.55 29.90 24.23
CA LEU A 225 24.85 28.72 25.06
C LEU A 225 26.32 28.69 25.48
N ASN A 226 27.25 28.92 24.55
CA ASN A 226 28.68 28.99 24.85
C ASN A 226 28.99 30.09 25.88
N ALA A 227 28.32 31.24 25.80
CA ALA A 227 28.44 32.31 26.79
C ALA A 227 27.89 31.92 28.17
N ALA A 228 26.83 31.11 28.23
CA ALA A 228 26.34 30.54 29.48
C ALA A 228 27.28 29.47 30.03
N ASP A 229 27.87 28.62 29.17
CA ASP A 229 28.87 27.62 29.56
C ASP A 229 30.09 28.28 30.22
N ALA A 230 30.56 29.41 29.67
CA ALA A 230 31.68 30.18 30.24
C ALA A 230 31.39 30.68 31.68
N LYS A 231 30.12 31.02 31.97
CA LYS A 231 29.66 31.42 33.32
C LYS A 231 29.50 30.24 34.29
N ALA A 232 29.34 29.03 33.77
CA ALA A 232 29.23 27.80 34.55
C ALA A 232 30.58 27.10 34.79
N THR A 233 31.70 27.76 34.48
CA THR A 233 33.03 27.24 34.80
C THR A 233 33.36 27.42 36.27
N LEU A 234 34.23 26.55 36.78
CA LEU A 234 34.69 26.62 38.17
C LEU A 234 35.39 27.94 38.49
N ALA A 235 36.07 28.55 37.51
CA ALA A 235 36.79 29.81 37.66
C ALA A 235 35.87 31.04 37.82
N THR A 236 34.70 31.05 37.17
CA THR A 236 33.76 32.17 37.27
C THR A 236 32.75 31.96 38.39
N GLY A 237 32.32 30.71 38.63
CA GLY A 237 31.38 30.36 39.70
C GLY A 237 29.98 31.00 39.56
N LYS A 238 29.64 31.54 38.40
CA LYS A 238 28.40 32.28 38.14
C LYS A 238 27.24 31.36 37.74
N TYR A 239 27.05 30.27 38.49
CA TYR A 239 26.07 29.22 38.16
C TYR A 239 24.64 29.74 38.10
N ASP A 240 24.22 30.60 39.03
CA ASP A 240 22.84 31.13 39.07
C ASP A 240 22.54 32.02 37.85
N GLU A 241 23.52 32.83 37.41
CA GLU A 241 23.43 33.58 36.14
C GLU A 241 23.39 32.66 34.93
N ALA A 242 24.21 31.59 34.93
CA ALA A 242 24.26 30.61 33.85
C ALA A 242 22.93 29.86 33.72
N ILE A 243 22.33 29.45 34.85
CA ILE A 243 21.01 28.81 34.93
C ILE A 243 19.92 29.75 34.39
N ALA A 244 19.91 31.01 34.83
CA ALA A 244 18.96 32.00 34.32
C ALA A 244 19.10 32.22 32.81
N ALA A 245 20.36 32.27 32.31
CA ALA A 245 20.65 32.43 30.89
C ALA A 245 20.14 31.23 30.06
N VAL A 246 20.43 29.99 30.45
CA VAL A 246 19.99 28.80 29.68
C VAL A 246 18.48 28.61 29.70
N LYS A 247 17.80 28.95 30.81
CA LYS A 247 16.33 28.97 30.88
C LYS A 247 15.74 30.00 29.92
N LYS A 248 16.31 31.21 29.87
CA LYS A 248 15.88 32.23 28.91
C LYS A 248 16.13 31.79 27.47
N ILE A 249 17.31 31.22 27.18
CA ILE A 249 17.65 30.70 25.86
C ILE A 249 16.66 29.62 25.42
N ALA A 250 16.33 28.66 26.29
CA ALA A 250 15.33 27.63 26.00
C ALA A 250 13.96 28.25 25.68
N SER A 251 13.52 29.23 26.47
CA SER A 251 12.26 29.95 26.22
C SER A 251 12.26 30.70 24.88
N ASP A 252 13.34 31.42 24.57
CA ASP A 252 13.49 32.17 23.31
C ASP A 252 13.45 31.21 22.11
N MET A 253 14.22 30.11 22.14
CA MET A 253 14.21 29.07 21.09
C MET A 253 12.81 28.48 20.87
N SER A 254 12.07 28.27 21.95
CA SER A 254 10.74 27.67 21.92
C SER A 254 9.72 28.60 21.28
N SER A 255 9.78 29.89 21.60
CA SER A 255 8.96 30.89 20.93
C SER A 255 9.26 30.94 19.44
N THR A 256 10.53 30.90 19.05
CA THR A 256 10.93 30.89 17.63
C THR A 256 10.41 29.64 16.91
N ARG A 257 10.57 28.45 17.51
CA ARG A 257 10.07 27.19 16.94
C ARG A 257 8.56 27.13 16.84
N LYS A 258 7.84 27.67 17.83
CA LYS A 258 6.38 27.77 17.78
C LYS A 258 5.95 28.55 16.54
N THR A 259 6.54 29.73 16.32
CA THR A 259 6.22 30.56 15.15
C THR A 259 6.49 29.79 13.86
N TRP A 260 7.65 29.16 13.72
CA TRP A 260 7.97 28.38 12.51
C TRP A 260 7.02 27.20 12.29
N LEU A 261 6.66 26.47 13.35
CA LEU A 261 5.74 25.34 13.23
C LEU A 261 4.31 25.80 12.91
N ASP A 262 3.85 26.89 13.53
CA ASP A 262 2.57 27.51 13.18
C ASP A 262 2.56 27.94 11.71
N ASP A 263 3.64 28.58 11.23
CA ASP A 263 3.78 28.99 9.84
C ASP A 263 3.80 27.78 8.89
N ASP A 264 4.60 26.75 9.17
CA ASP A 264 4.69 25.51 8.38
C ASP A 264 3.33 24.79 8.30
N LEU A 265 2.63 24.65 9.42
CA LEU A 265 1.30 24.03 9.48
C LEU A 265 0.26 24.87 8.76
N ASN A 266 0.24 26.19 8.95
CA ASN A 266 -0.68 27.07 8.23
C ASN A 266 -0.41 27.07 6.72
N ASN A 267 0.86 27.03 6.31
CA ASN A 267 1.24 26.90 4.91
C ASN A 267 0.78 25.57 4.34
N ALA A 268 0.99 24.46 5.05
CA ALA A 268 0.53 23.13 4.65
C ALA A 268 -1.01 23.06 4.52
N ILE A 269 -1.74 23.59 5.52
CA ILE A 269 -3.21 23.70 5.51
C ILE A 269 -3.68 24.55 4.32
N THR A 270 -3.03 25.69 4.08
CA THR A 270 -3.37 26.59 2.98
C THR A 270 -3.14 25.89 1.63
N GLU A 271 -2.04 25.17 1.49
CA GLU A 271 -1.72 24.40 0.29
C GLU A 271 -2.76 23.30 0.01
N LEU A 272 -3.14 22.54 1.05
CA LEU A 272 -4.16 21.50 0.90
C LEU A 272 -5.56 22.05 0.62
N LYS A 273 -5.88 23.28 1.08
CA LYS A 273 -7.14 23.97 0.76
C LYS A 273 -7.26 24.49 -0.68
N LYS A 274 -6.15 24.58 -1.44
CA LYS A 274 -6.22 24.99 -2.84
C LYS A 274 -7.03 23.97 -3.66
N PRO A 275 -7.95 24.40 -4.54
CA PRO A 275 -8.62 23.47 -5.46
C PRO A 275 -7.62 22.87 -6.47
N PRO A 276 -7.94 21.74 -7.12
CA PRO A 276 -9.15 20.92 -6.93
C PRO A 276 -9.02 19.93 -5.75
N GLN A 277 -10.11 19.23 -5.43
CA GLN A 277 -10.17 18.12 -4.46
C GLN A 277 -9.89 18.46 -2.97
N ALA A 278 -9.85 19.73 -2.58
CA ALA A 278 -9.71 20.12 -1.16
C ALA A 278 -10.81 19.53 -0.27
N ASP A 279 -12.06 19.53 -0.75
CA ASP A 279 -13.21 18.97 -0.01
C ASP A 279 -13.12 17.46 0.17
N PHE A 280 -12.45 16.74 -0.73
CA PHE A 280 -12.33 15.28 -0.67
C PHE A 280 -11.43 14.83 0.50
N ILE A 281 -10.43 15.64 0.87
CA ILE A 281 -9.48 15.35 1.95
C ILE A 281 -9.78 16.11 3.24
N LYS A 282 -10.92 16.80 3.32
CA LYS A 282 -11.23 17.74 4.41
C LYS A 282 -11.26 17.05 5.79
N ASP A 283 -11.83 15.84 5.84
CA ASP A 283 -12.00 15.04 7.06
C ASP A 283 -10.84 14.04 7.28
N ASP A 284 -9.77 14.15 6.47
CA ASP A 284 -8.58 13.29 6.52
C ASP A 284 -7.31 14.14 6.74
N SER A 285 -6.38 14.24 5.78
CA SER A 285 -5.10 14.97 5.97
C SER A 285 -5.29 16.43 6.39
N LEU A 286 -6.32 17.13 5.88
CA LEU A 286 -6.57 18.52 6.28
C LEU A 286 -6.96 18.61 7.77
N LYS A 287 -7.86 17.74 8.23
CA LYS A 287 -8.27 17.68 9.64
C LYS A 287 -7.10 17.34 10.56
N LYS A 288 -6.24 16.40 10.16
CA LYS A 288 -5.05 16.04 10.94
C LYS A 288 -4.08 17.20 11.10
N LEU A 289 -3.81 17.96 10.04
CA LEU A 289 -2.96 19.14 10.13
C LEU A 289 -3.59 20.22 11.03
N GLN A 290 -4.92 20.40 10.95
CA GLN A 290 -5.65 21.31 11.85
C GLN A 290 -5.56 20.88 13.31
N ASP A 291 -5.65 19.58 13.59
CA ASP A 291 -5.51 19.03 14.94
C ASP A 291 -4.08 19.19 15.47
N MET A 292 -3.08 18.98 14.61
CA MET A 292 -1.69 19.26 14.95
C MET A 292 -1.49 20.74 15.30
N LEU A 293 -2.03 21.66 14.48
CA LEU A 293 -1.95 23.10 14.73
C LEU A 293 -2.64 23.49 16.06
N ALA A 294 -3.82 22.92 16.33
CA ALA A 294 -4.54 23.15 17.58
C ALA A 294 -3.78 22.62 18.81
N ALA A 295 -2.95 21.59 18.65
CA ALA A 295 -2.13 21.02 19.72
C ALA A 295 -0.84 21.80 20.02
N VAL A 296 -0.33 22.62 19.10
CA VAL A 296 0.94 23.35 19.25
C VAL A 296 1.00 24.17 20.55
N PRO A 297 0.00 24.99 20.93
CA PRO A 297 0.06 25.77 22.17
C PRO A 297 0.24 24.90 23.42
N GLY A 298 -0.46 23.75 23.48
CA GLY A 298 -0.34 22.79 24.59
C GLY A 298 1.05 22.17 24.65
N GLN A 299 1.61 21.78 23.51
CA GLN A 299 2.97 21.23 23.44
C GLN A 299 4.04 22.25 23.85
N VAL A 300 3.90 23.52 23.46
CA VAL A 300 4.82 24.59 23.89
C VAL A 300 4.70 24.84 25.40
N ALA A 301 3.47 24.93 25.92
CA ALA A 301 3.23 25.12 27.36
C ALA A 301 3.82 23.99 28.21
N SER A 302 3.87 22.79 27.65
CA SER A 302 4.38 21.60 28.32
C SER A 302 5.91 21.58 28.52
N GLY A 303 6.65 22.52 27.94
CA GLY A 303 8.12 22.57 28.02
C GLY A 303 8.84 21.47 27.24
N ASP A 304 8.11 20.72 26.42
CA ASP A 304 8.58 19.51 25.74
C ASP A 304 8.95 19.80 24.28
N TYR A 305 10.11 20.41 24.12
CA TYR A 305 10.52 21.00 22.86
C TYR A 305 11.04 19.99 21.83
N ALA A 306 11.32 18.75 22.24
CA ALA A 306 11.65 17.64 21.33
C ALA A 306 10.40 17.16 20.57
N ALA A 307 9.23 17.15 21.23
CA ALA A 307 7.94 16.78 20.65
C ALA A 307 7.54 17.66 19.45
N LEU A 308 7.92 18.94 19.44
CA LEU A 308 7.64 19.86 18.31
C LEU A 308 8.27 19.38 16.99
N ASN A 309 9.42 18.69 17.02
CA ASN A 309 10.02 18.11 15.81
C ASN A 309 9.26 16.88 15.30
N VAL A 310 8.63 16.14 16.21
CA VAL A 310 7.79 15.00 15.83
C VAL A 310 6.55 15.53 15.10
N VAL A 311 5.96 16.62 15.58
CA VAL A 311 4.85 17.29 14.90
C VAL A 311 5.25 17.84 13.55
N ASP A 312 6.38 18.54 13.41
CA ASP A 312 6.83 19.01 12.09
C ASP A 312 7.01 17.86 11.08
N ARG A 313 7.72 16.79 11.48
CA ARG A 313 7.90 15.62 10.60
C ARG A 313 6.58 14.96 10.23
N ALA A 314 5.63 14.88 11.17
CA ALA A 314 4.29 14.37 10.92
C ALA A 314 3.50 15.29 9.98
N ALA A 315 3.61 16.61 10.14
CA ALA A 315 2.97 17.60 9.28
C ALA A 315 3.46 17.53 7.84
N ARG A 316 4.79 17.41 7.63
CA ARG A 316 5.37 17.24 6.28
C ARG A 316 4.88 15.96 5.60
N ARG A 317 4.81 14.85 6.34
CA ARG A 317 4.25 13.58 5.84
C ARG A 317 2.78 13.73 5.45
N GLU A 318 1.97 14.36 6.28
CA GLU A 318 0.54 14.57 6.00
C GLU A 318 0.29 15.58 4.87
N LEU A 319 1.13 16.60 4.72
CA LEU A 319 1.08 17.50 3.57
C LEU A 319 1.31 16.72 2.26
N GLN A 320 2.40 15.96 2.18
CA GLN A 320 2.72 15.18 0.99
C GLN A 320 1.61 14.16 0.69
N ARG A 321 1.14 13.42 1.71
CA ARG A 321 0.02 12.48 1.57
C ARG A 321 -1.24 13.17 1.04
N GLY A 322 -1.61 14.32 1.58
CA GLY A 322 -2.76 15.09 1.12
C GLY A 322 -2.62 15.55 -0.34
N GLN A 323 -1.42 15.96 -0.76
CA GLN A 323 -1.14 16.32 -2.14
C GLN A 323 -1.24 15.11 -3.08
N ASP A 324 -0.67 13.97 -2.69
CA ASP A 324 -0.72 12.72 -3.46
C ASP A 324 -2.17 12.24 -3.65
N ILE A 325 -2.99 12.26 -2.59
CA ILE A 325 -4.41 11.90 -2.66
C ILE A 325 -5.17 12.85 -3.60
N LYS A 326 -4.97 14.17 -3.48
CA LYS A 326 -5.63 15.16 -4.34
C LYS A 326 -5.28 14.93 -5.82
N GLN A 327 -4.01 14.72 -6.13
CA GLN A 327 -3.54 14.48 -7.50
C GLN A 327 -4.18 13.23 -8.10
N ARG A 328 -4.17 12.11 -7.36
CA ARG A 328 -4.74 10.84 -7.81
C ARG A 328 -6.26 10.91 -7.95
N ARG A 329 -6.95 11.56 -7.00
CA ARG A 329 -8.40 11.79 -7.07
C ARG A 329 -8.77 12.64 -8.27
N GLU A 330 -7.99 13.68 -8.59
CA GLU A 330 -8.23 14.53 -9.75
C GLU A 330 -8.10 13.75 -11.06
N ALA A 331 -7.08 12.91 -11.21
CA ALA A 331 -6.94 12.02 -12.36
C ALA A 331 -8.15 11.08 -12.52
N PHE A 332 -8.65 10.53 -11.42
CA PHE A 332 -9.90 9.75 -11.43
C PHE A 332 -11.10 10.57 -11.88
N VAL A 333 -11.31 11.78 -11.34
CA VAL A 333 -12.42 12.65 -11.73
C VAL A 333 -12.40 12.96 -13.22
N GLN A 334 -11.21 13.18 -13.80
CA GLN A 334 -11.03 13.40 -15.23
C GLN A 334 -11.39 12.16 -16.05
N ALA A 335 -10.88 10.98 -15.68
CA ALA A 335 -11.19 9.72 -16.36
C ALA A 335 -12.69 9.39 -16.29
N ARG A 336 -13.31 9.56 -15.12
CA ARG A 336 -14.74 9.37 -14.91
C ARG A 336 -15.58 10.33 -15.76
N THR A 337 -15.16 11.60 -15.84
CA THR A 337 -15.84 12.61 -16.67
C THR A 337 -15.79 12.22 -18.15
N ALA A 338 -14.62 11.78 -18.64
CA ALA A 338 -14.47 11.32 -20.01
C ALA A 338 -15.34 10.09 -20.32
N ALA A 339 -15.44 9.14 -19.39
CA ALA A 339 -16.33 7.98 -19.52
C ALA A 339 -17.80 8.38 -19.58
N VAL A 340 -18.24 9.27 -18.68
CA VAL A 340 -19.63 9.79 -18.68
C VAL A 340 -19.95 10.56 -19.95
N GLN A 341 -19.01 11.36 -20.47
CA GLN A 341 -19.18 12.08 -21.74
C GLN A 341 -19.32 11.11 -22.92
N ALA A 342 -18.55 10.02 -22.96
CA ALA A 342 -18.68 8.98 -23.98
C ALA A 342 -20.03 8.23 -23.90
N LEU A 343 -20.58 8.04 -22.69
CA LEU A 343 -21.88 7.41 -22.49
C LEU A 343 -23.07 8.33 -22.77
N ALA A 344 -22.92 9.65 -22.59
CA ALA A 344 -24.00 10.62 -22.73
C ALA A 344 -24.85 10.47 -24.02
N PRO A 345 -24.27 10.36 -25.23
CA PRO A 345 -25.06 10.18 -26.46
C PRO A 345 -25.77 8.81 -26.53
N LEU A 346 -25.31 7.80 -25.79
CA LEU A 346 -25.90 6.45 -25.80
C LEU A 346 -27.11 6.34 -24.87
N ARG A 347 -27.19 7.16 -23.82
CA ARG A 347 -28.28 7.11 -22.82
C ARG A 347 -29.66 7.42 -23.39
N THR A 348 -29.73 8.15 -24.50
CA THR A 348 -30.99 8.41 -25.21
C THR A 348 -31.37 7.30 -26.19
N CYS A 349 -30.46 6.36 -26.45
CA CYS A 349 -30.69 5.23 -27.36
C CYS A 349 -31.45 4.13 -26.61
N VAL A 350 -32.79 4.20 -26.65
CA VAL A 350 -33.70 3.23 -26.00
C VAL A 350 -33.31 1.77 -26.28
N PRO A 351 -32.96 1.36 -27.52
CA PRO A 351 -32.59 -0.03 -27.79
C PRO A 351 -31.34 -0.54 -27.07
N LEU A 352 -30.43 0.36 -26.68
CA LEU A 352 -29.20 0.00 -25.97
C LEU A 352 -29.29 0.24 -24.46
N ALA A 353 -30.46 0.61 -23.93
CA ALA A 353 -30.64 1.01 -22.55
C ALA A 353 -30.09 -0.02 -21.53
N ALA A 354 -30.30 -1.32 -21.77
CA ALA A 354 -29.78 -2.37 -20.90
C ALA A 354 -28.24 -2.41 -20.87
N ARG A 355 -27.59 -2.32 -22.04
CA ARG A 355 -26.12 -2.32 -22.14
C ARG A 355 -25.52 -1.04 -21.57
N VAL A 356 -26.13 0.11 -21.84
CA VAL A 356 -25.72 1.39 -21.25
C VAL A 356 -25.89 1.36 -19.74
N GLY A 357 -26.99 0.79 -19.23
CA GLY A 357 -27.22 0.61 -17.80
C GLY A 357 -26.17 -0.27 -17.12
N GLN A 358 -25.68 -1.32 -17.78
CA GLN A 358 -24.55 -2.11 -17.27
C GLN A 358 -23.27 -1.27 -17.18
N LEU A 359 -22.96 -0.45 -18.18
CA LEU A 359 -21.79 0.43 -18.17
C LEU A 359 -21.89 1.52 -17.08
N ASP A 360 -23.07 2.14 -16.91
CA ASP A 360 -23.34 3.08 -15.82
C ASP A 360 -23.23 2.41 -14.43
N THR A 361 -23.67 1.15 -14.32
CA THR A 361 -23.51 0.34 -13.10
C THR A 361 -22.04 0.11 -12.78
N ARG A 362 -21.19 -0.21 -13.77
CA ARG A 362 -19.74 -0.36 -13.53
C ARG A 362 -19.10 0.92 -12.99
N LEU A 363 -19.47 2.09 -13.51
CA LEU A 363 -18.96 3.36 -12.98
C LEU A 363 -19.40 3.59 -11.52
N SER A 364 -20.67 3.37 -11.21
CA SER A 364 -21.24 3.67 -9.89
C SER A 364 -20.98 2.60 -8.81
N ALA A 365 -20.88 1.33 -9.18
CA ALA A 365 -20.72 0.21 -8.27
C ALA A 365 -19.26 -0.29 -8.14
N GLU A 366 -18.40 -0.04 -9.14
CA GLU A 366 -17.00 -0.46 -9.12
C GLU A 366 -16.06 0.73 -8.99
N ALA A 367 -16.14 1.70 -9.91
CA ALA A 367 -15.18 2.81 -9.96
C ALA A 367 -15.35 3.81 -8.80
N ASP A 368 -16.58 4.27 -8.54
CA ASP A 368 -16.86 5.26 -7.50
C ASP A 368 -16.48 4.77 -6.08
N PRO A 369 -16.86 3.54 -5.65
CA PRO A 369 -16.47 3.03 -4.33
C PRO A 369 -14.97 2.74 -4.21
N ALA A 370 -14.30 2.35 -5.31
CA ALA A 370 -12.85 2.17 -5.33
C ALA A 370 -12.08 3.50 -5.18
N ALA A 371 -12.64 4.61 -5.65
CA ALA A 371 -12.05 5.93 -5.54
C ALA A 371 -12.49 6.72 -4.29
N SER A 372 -13.04 6.07 -3.25
CA SER A 372 -13.41 6.77 -2.01
C SER A 372 -12.18 7.11 -1.15
N ILE A 373 -12.34 8.03 -0.20
CA ILE A 373 -11.26 8.35 0.76
C ILE A 373 -10.93 7.17 1.68
N SER A 374 -11.85 6.23 1.86
CA SER A 374 -11.65 5.05 2.70
C SER A 374 -10.94 3.90 1.99
N THR A 375 -10.96 3.85 0.66
CA THR A 375 -10.38 2.76 -0.15
C THR A 375 -9.15 3.20 -0.95
N MET A 376 -9.15 4.43 -1.47
CA MET A 376 -8.01 5.06 -2.18
C MET A 376 -7.42 4.22 -3.34
N ARG A 377 -8.24 3.38 -3.99
CA ARG A 377 -7.89 2.57 -5.18
C ARG A 377 -8.20 3.34 -6.47
N PHE A 378 -7.55 4.50 -6.62
CA PHE A 378 -7.81 5.42 -7.73
C PHE A 378 -7.39 4.86 -9.09
N GLU A 379 -6.27 4.14 -9.15
CA GLU A 379 -5.73 3.60 -10.39
C GLU A 379 -6.63 2.49 -10.95
N GLU A 380 -7.16 1.64 -10.07
CA GLU A 380 -8.15 0.63 -10.40
C GLU A 380 -9.45 1.29 -10.91
N ALA A 381 -9.91 2.33 -10.23
CA ALA A 381 -11.09 3.08 -10.62
C ALA A 381 -10.92 3.78 -11.99
N ILE A 382 -9.74 4.36 -12.26
CA ILE A 382 -9.39 4.95 -13.56
C ILE A 382 -9.45 3.89 -14.66
N SER A 383 -8.88 2.69 -14.41
CA SER A 383 -8.91 1.59 -15.37
C SER A 383 -10.34 1.16 -15.73
N VAL A 384 -11.24 1.11 -14.74
CA VAL A 384 -12.68 0.86 -14.99
C VAL A 384 -13.29 1.96 -15.85
N CYS A 385 -13.02 3.24 -15.55
CA CYS A 385 -13.50 4.37 -16.35
C CYS A 385 -12.99 4.30 -17.80
N ASP A 386 -11.72 3.98 -18.02
CA ASP A 386 -11.14 3.87 -19.36
C ASP A 386 -11.73 2.70 -20.15
N ALA A 387 -11.97 1.56 -19.51
CA ALA A 387 -12.64 0.42 -20.11
C ALA A 387 -14.08 0.79 -20.54
N VAL A 388 -14.84 1.41 -19.65
CA VAL A 388 -16.20 1.89 -19.94
C VAL A 388 -16.19 2.90 -21.08
N ARG A 389 -15.27 3.85 -21.08
CA ARG A 389 -15.12 4.84 -22.16
C ARG A 389 -14.86 4.15 -23.51
N THR A 390 -13.95 3.17 -23.54
CA THR A 390 -13.59 2.43 -24.74
C THR A 390 -14.78 1.65 -25.29
N GLU A 391 -15.50 0.95 -24.42
CA GLU A 391 -16.71 0.20 -24.79
C GLU A 391 -17.83 1.13 -25.28
N ALA A 392 -18.02 2.29 -24.64
CA ALA A 392 -19.00 3.28 -25.06
C ALA A 392 -18.68 3.82 -26.47
N LEU A 393 -17.42 4.17 -26.73
CA LEU A 393 -17.00 4.64 -28.07
C LEU A 393 -17.20 3.57 -29.14
N ALA A 394 -16.96 2.30 -28.82
CA ALA A 394 -17.19 1.18 -29.73
C ALA A 394 -18.69 0.95 -30.04
N LEU A 395 -19.59 1.30 -29.13
CA LEU A 395 -21.05 1.17 -29.30
C LEU A 395 -21.68 2.31 -30.10
N ALA A 396 -21.00 3.45 -30.27
CA ALA A 396 -21.57 4.64 -30.92
C ALA A 396 -22.10 4.38 -32.35
N PRO A 397 -21.41 3.64 -33.24
CA PRO A 397 -21.95 3.33 -34.56
C PRO A 397 -23.22 2.47 -34.51
N ALA A 398 -23.28 1.49 -33.61
CA ALA A 398 -24.45 0.65 -33.42
C ALA A 398 -25.65 1.45 -32.88
N ALA A 399 -25.40 2.40 -31.97
CA ALA A 399 -26.44 3.28 -31.44
C ALA A 399 -27.06 4.19 -32.50
N ALA A 400 -26.22 4.74 -33.39
CA ALA A 400 -26.69 5.55 -34.51
C ALA A 400 -27.58 4.74 -35.46
N LEU A 401 -27.16 3.51 -35.78
CA LEU A 401 -27.93 2.61 -36.63
C LEU A 401 -29.26 2.18 -35.99
N ALA A 402 -29.23 1.80 -34.70
CA ALA A 402 -30.44 1.42 -33.96
C ALA A 402 -31.46 2.57 -33.90
N THR A 403 -30.99 3.80 -33.63
CA THR A 403 -31.84 4.99 -33.61
C THR A 403 -32.47 5.24 -34.98
N ALA A 404 -31.68 5.14 -36.05
CA ALA A 404 -32.20 5.30 -37.41
C ALA A 404 -33.25 4.22 -37.75
N VAL A 405 -33.00 2.96 -37.37
CA VAL A 405 -33.95 1.85 -37.54
C VAL A 405 -35.28 2.13 -36.84
N VAL A 406 -35.26 2.56 -35.58
CA VAL A 406 -36.47 2.89 -34.82
C VAL A 406 -37.26 4.04 -35.46
N ASN A 407 -36.56 5.11 -35.86
CA ASN A 407 -37.20 6.27 -36.49
C ASN A 407 -37.83 5.92 -37.85
N ASP A 408 -37.13 5.15 -38.66
CA ASP A 408 -37.62 4.75 -39.98
C ASP A 408 -38.83 3.82 -39.85
N LEU A 409 -38.82 2.88 -38.90
CA LEU A 409 -39.99 2.05 -38.62
C LEU A 409 -41.19 2.89 -38.18
N ALA A 410 -41.00 3.88 -37.30
CA ALA A 410 -42.07 4.78 -36.89
C ALA A 410 -42.62 5.63 -38.04
N GLY A 411 -41.75 6.07 -38.97
CA GLY A 411 -42.16 6.78 -40.18
C GLY A 411 -42.96 5.88 -41.14
N LEU A 412 -42.50 4.64 -41.34
CA LEU A 412 -43.17 3.64 -42.17
C LEU A 412 -44.50 3.18 -41.56
N ASP A 413 -44.61 3.08 -40.23
CA ASP A 413 -45.86 2.74 -39.54
C ASP A 413 -46.96 3.77 -39.83
N LYS A 414 -46.61 5.07 -39.86
CA LYS A 414 -47.57 6.13 -40.23
C LYS A 414 -48.02 6.03 -41.69
N ARG A 415 -47.11 5.72 -42.61
CA ARG A 415 -47.44 5.53 -44.03
C ARG A 415 -48.32 4.30 -44.21
N LEU A 416 -48.00 3.22 -43.50
CA LEU A 416 -48.80 2.00 -43.49
C LEU A 416 -50.22 2.25 -42.97
N GLU A 417 -50.39 3.07 -41.93
CA GLU A 417 -51.71 3.46 -41.40
C GLU A 417 -52.55 4.23 -42.43
N VAL A 418 -51.93 5.14 -43.21
CA VAL A 418 -52.62 5.85 -44.30
C VAL A 418 -53.08 4.87 -45.39
N LEU A 419 -52.24 3.91 -45.79
CA LEU A 419 -52.63 2.88 -46.76
C LEU A 419 -53.71 1.92 -46.21
N ASP A 420 -53.67 1.61 -44.91
CA ASP A 420 -54.68 0.77 -44.24
C ASP A 420 -56.07 1.44 -44.27
N GLN A 421 -56.13 2.78 -44.15
CA GLN A 421 -57.37 3.54 -44.32
C GLN A 421 -57.92 3.53 -45.76
N LEU A 422 -57.06 3.27 -46.75
CA LEU A 422 -57.43 3.13 -48.16
C LEU A 422 -57.76 1.67 -48.56
N ALA A 423 -57.75 0.74 -47.59
CA ALA A 423 -57.93 -0.69 -47.84
C ALA A 423 -59.24 -1.00 -48.58
N GLY A 424 -59.16 -1.95 -49.51
CA GLY A 424 -60.28 -2.36 -50.35
C GLY A 424 -60.19 -1.74 -51.74
N ALA A 425 -61.02 -0.72 -52.02
CA ALA A 425 -61.18 -0.18 -53.37
C ALA A 425 -59.93 0.54 -53.92
N ARG A 426 -59.03 1.02 -53.04
CA ARG A 426 -57.91 1.91 -53.41
C ARG A 426 -56.55 1.41 -52.93
N CYS A 427 -56.48 0.41 -52.05
CA CYS A 427 -55.28 -0.33 -51.69
C CYS A 427 -55.58 -1.84 -51.55
N PRO A 428 -54.91 -2.72 -52.32
CA PRO A 428 -55.20 -4.17 -52.29
C PRO A 428 -54.77 -4.83 -50.97
N ALA A 429 -55.60 -5.75 -50.46
CA ALA A 429 -55.30 -6.49 -49.23
C ALA A 429 -53.94 -7.23 -49.30
N ALA A 430 -53.60 -7.82 -50.44
CA ALA A 430 -52.33 -8.55 -50.61
C ALA A 430 -51.09 -7.64 -50.52
N ALA A 431 -51.18 -6.38 -50.98
CA ALA A 431 -50.10 -5.42 -50.85
C ALA A 431 -49.93 -5.02 -49.38
N LEU A 432 -51.04 -4.76 -48.69
CA LEU A 432 -51.07 -4.38 -47.28
C LEU A 432 -50.52 -5.49 -46.36
N GLU A 433 -50.90 -6.75 -46.60
CA GLU A 433 -50.35 -7.92 -45.87
C GLU A 433 -48.85 -8.09 -46.08
N THR A 434 -48.36 -7.80 -47.29
CA THR A 434 -46.92 -7.83 -47.60
C THR A 434 -46.15 -6.78 -46.79
N LEU A 435 -46.65 -5.55 -46.76
CA LEU A 435 -46.05 -4.47 -45.97
C LEU A 435 -46.05 -4.81 -44.47
N LYS A 436 -47.15 -5.36 -43.95
CA LYS A 436 -47.26 -5.82 -42.56
C LYS A 436 -46.26 -6.94 -42.23
N ALA A 437 -46.09 -7.91 -43.12
CA ALA A 437 -45.12 -9.00 -42.95
C ALA A 437 -43.67 -8.49 -42.92
N LEU A 438 -43.29 -7.62 -43.85
CA LEU A 438 -41.96 -7.00 -43.89
C LEU A 438 -41.70 -6.17 -42.63
N ARG A 439 -42.69 -5.40 -42.18
CA ARG A 439 -42.62 -4.61 -40.95
C ARG A 439 -42.44 -5.47 -39.70
N LEU A 440 -43.15 -6.59 -39.61
CA LEU A 440 -42.99 -7.54 -38.51
C LEU A 440 -41.57 -8.10 -38.47
N LYS A 441 -41.03 -8.55 -39.61
CA LYS A 441 -39.66 -9.10 -39.71
C LYS A 441 -38.59 -8.08 -39.38
N ALA A 442 -38.74 -6.83 -39.84
CA ALA A 442 -37.86 -5.74 -39.44
C ALA A 442 -37.88 -5.54 -37.91
N GLY A 443 -39.06 -5.62 -37.29
CA GLY A 443 -39.24 -5.54 -35.84
C GLY A 443 -38.59 -6.69 -35.07
N GLU A 444 -38.75 -7.94 -35.52
CA GLU A 444 -38.12 -9.12 -34.89
C GLU A 444 -36.58 -9.03 -34.88
N ARG A 445 -35.99 -8.53 -35.97
CA ARG A 445 -34.55 -8.31 -36.09
C ARG A 445 -34.06 -7.13 -35.23
N ALA A 446 -34.90 -6.09 -35.14
CA ALA A 446 -34.70 -4.90 -34.30
C ALA A 446 -35.08 -5.13 -32.83
N ALA A 447 -35.51 -6.33 -32.44
CA ALA A 447 -35.85 -6.61 -31.05
C ALA A 447 -34.58 -6.51 -30.17
N PRO A 448 -34.68 -6.06 -28.91
CA PRO A 448 -33.55 -5.94 -28.00
C PRO A 448 -32.73 -7.24 -27.88
N ASP A 449 -33.41 -8.38 -27.96
CA ASP A 449 -32.88 -9.73 -27.78
C ASP A 449 -32.08 -10.21 -29.01
N THR A 450 -32.42 -9.69 -30.19
CA THR A 450 -31.76 -10.02 -31.47
C THR A 450 -30.69 -9.00 -31.82
N ALA A 451 -31.01 -7.70 -31.66
CA ALA A 451 -30.17 -6.55 -31.91
C ALA A 451 -29.46 -6.55 -33.30
N ASP A 452 -30.05 -7.17 -34.32
CA ASP A 452 -29.52 -7.21 -35.68
C ASP A 452 -30.02 -6.00 -36.47
N TRP A 453 -29.56 -4.81 -36.06
CA TRP A 453 -29.96 -3.54 -36.67
C TRP A 453 -29.62 -3.46 -38.16
N ALA A 454 -28.52 -4.09 -38.57
CA ALA A 454 -28.13 -4.17 -39.98
C ALA A 454 -29.10 -5.05 -40.78
N GLY A 455 -29.49 -6.20 -40.25
CA GLY A 455 -30.53 -7.04 -40.85
C GLY A 455 -31.90 -6.36 -40.88
N ALA A 456 -32.30 -5.68 -39.80
CA ALA A 456 -33.53 -4.89 -39.74
C ALA A 456 -33.56 -3.81 -40.84
N ARG A 457 -32.42 -3.15 -41.11
CA ARG A 457 -32.29 -2.14 -42.16
C ARG A 457 -32.60 -2.70 -43.55
N VAL A 458 -32.24 -3.96 -43.83
CA VAL A 458 -32.55 -4.62 -45.11
C VAL A 458 -34.06 -4.73 -45.30
N TYR A 459 -34.79 -5.18 -44.27
CA TYR A 459 -36.25 -5.26 -44.31
C TYR A 459 -36.90 -3.88 -44.38
N ILE A 460 -36.33 -2.86 -43.72
CA ILE A 460 -36.82 -1.47 -43.79
C ILE A 460 -36.67 -0.90 -45.19
N THR A 461 -35.52 -1.10 -45.84
CA THR A 461 -35.32 -0.64 -47.22
C THR A 461 -36.33 -1.31 -48.16
N GLN A 462 -36.50 -2.63 -48.05
CA GLN A 462 -37.50 -3.35 -48.86
C GLN A 462 -38.92 -2.87 -48.56
N LEU A 463 -39.26 -2.70 -47.29
CA LEU A 463 -40.55 -2.15 -46.85
C LEU A 463 -40.78 -0.76 -47.43
N SER A 464 -39.78 0.11 -47.44
CA SER A 464 -39.89 1.46 -48.02
C SER A 464 -40.12 1.40 -49.53
N THR A 465 -39.39 0.55 -50.26
CA THR A 465 -39.59 0.37 -51.70
C THR A 465 -40.98 -0.15 -52.02
N GLU A 466 -41.45 -1.17 -51.29
CA GLU A 466 -42.80 -1.70 -51.47
C GLU A 466 -43.87 -0.70 -51.04
N MET A 467 -43.59 0.15 -50.03
CA MET A 467 -44.48 1.24 -49.62
C MET A 467 -44.64 2.27 -50.74
N ASP A 468 -43.54 2.69 -51.38
CA ASP A 468 -43.57 3.61 -52.51
C ASP A 468 -44.35 3.03 -53.70
N ASN A 469 -44.14 1.73 -53.98
CA ASN A 469 -44.89 1.00 -55.01
C ASN A 469 -46.39 0.96 -54.67
N ALA A 470 -46.75 0.65 -53.42
CA ALA A 470 -48.13 0.58 -52.97
C ALA A 470 -48.83 1.96 -52.98
N GLU A 471 -48.14 3.03 -52.61
CA GLU A 471 -48.67 4.41 -52.70
C GLU A 471 -48.87 4.86 -54.14
N ASN A 472 -47.95 4.51 -55.05
CA ASN A 472 -48.09 4.80 -56.47
C ASN A 472 -49.24 4.00 -57.10
N LEU A 473 -49.36 2.72 -56.72
CA LEU A 473 -50.49 1.88 -57.11
C LEU A 473 -51.81 2.45 -56.57
N ALA A 474 -51.85 2.91 -55.32
CA ALA A 474 -53.04 3.52 -54.74
C ALA A 474 -53.49 4.76 -55.51
N LYS A 475 -52.56 5.61 -55.98
CA LYS A 475 -52.89 6.74 -56.86
C LYS A 475 -53.48 6.29 -58.20
N GLN A 476 -52.96 5.21 -58.78
CA GLN A 476 -53.50 4.65 -60.04
C GLN A 476 -54.91 4.08 -59.81
N LEU A 477 -55.11 3.36 -58.71
CA LEU A 477 -56.41 2.80 -58.34
C LEU A 477 -57.43 3.89 -58.00
N ASP A 478 -57.03 4.97 -57.32
CA ASP A 478 -57.89 6.13 -57.03
C ASP A 478 -58.34 6.83 -58.32
N ALA A 479 -57.44 6.98 -59.30
CA ALA A 479 -57.78 7.49 -60.63
C ALA A 479 -58.79 6.58 -61.36
N THR A 480 -58.62 5.25 -61.30
CA THR A 480 -59.57 4.29 -61.88
C THR A 480 -60.90 4.25 -61.12
N ALA A 481 -60.89 4.39 -59.80
CA ALA A 481 -62.09 4.44 -58.97
C ALA A 481 -62.90 5.72 -59.23
N GLY A 482 -62.24 6.86 -59.40
CA GLY A 482 -62.88 8.13 -59.77
C GLY A 482 -63.68 8.06 -61.07
N VAL A 483 -63.25 7.20 -62.02
CA VAL A 483 -64.01 6.93 -63.25
C VAL A 483 -65.32 6.20 -62.95
N ALA A 484 -65.33 5.22 -62.04
CA ALA A 484 -66.54 4.51 -61.64
C ALA A 484 -67.48 5.36 -60.76
N ASP A 485 -66.92 6.15 -59.85
CA ASP A 485 -67.66 7.03 -58.93
C ASP A 485 -68.38 8.16 -59.71
N ALA A 486 -67.71 8.77 -60.69
CA ALA A 486 -68.29 9.79 -61.56
C ALA A 486 -69.52 9.28 -62.31
N VAL A 487 -69.47 8.02 -62.77
CA VAL A 487 -70.58 7.36 -63.47
C VAL A 487 -71.74 7.03 -62.54
N GLN A 488 -71.49 6.60 -61.30
CA GLN A 488 -72.55 6.36 -60.31
C GLN A 488 -73.27 7.65 -59.89
N SER A 489 -72.60 8.80 -59.92
CA SER A 489 -73.16 10.09 -59.51
C SER A 489 -74.05 10.79 -60.56
N GLY A 490 -74.34 10.13 -61.69
CA GLY A 490 -75.21 10.66 -62.75
C GLY A 490 -74.45 11.45 -63.83
N ALA A 491 -73.38 10.85 -64.38
CA ALA A 491 -72.56 11.45 -65.44
C ALA A 491 -73.34 11.72 -66.73
N ASP A 492 -73.08 12.88 -67.36
CA ASP A 492 -73.59 13.19 -68.70
C ASP A 492 -72.84 12.41 -69.81
N VAL A 493 -73.35 12.49 -71.05
CA VAL A 493 -72.78 11.79 -72.22
C VAL A 493 -71.31 12.17 -72.47
N THR A 494 -70.90 13.41 -72.17
CA THR A 494 -69.52 13.88 -72.35
C THR A 494 -68.60 13.27 -71.30
N ALA A 495 -69.05 13.21 -70.05
CA ALA A 495 -68.33 12.59 -68.94
C ALA A 495 -68.18 11.06 -69.14
N LEU A 496 -69.24 10.38 -69.60
CA LEU A 496 -69.19 8.96 -69.98
C LEU A 496 -68.21 8.70 -71.14
N GLY A 497 -68.15 9.60 -72.13
CA GLY A 497 -67.17 9.52 -73.22
C GLY A 497 -65.73 9.61 -72.72
N LYS A 498 -65.42 10.57 -71.85
CA LYS A 498 -64.08 10.71 -71.24
C LYS A 498 -63.70 9.51 -70.36
N ALA A 499 -64.66 8.94 -69.64
CA ALA A 499 -64.46 7.73 -68.85
C ALA A 499 -64.06 6.52 -69.73
N LEU A 500 -64.71 6.34 -70.88
CA LEU A 500 -64.38 5.28 -71.84
C LEU A 500 -63.01 5.49 -72.48
N GLU A 501 -62.64 6.72 -72.83
CA GLU A 501 -61.30 7.06 -73.34
C GLU A 501 -60.21 6.75 -72.32
N GLN A 502 -60.42 7.14 -71.06
CA GLN A 502 -59.48 6.86 -69.98
C GLN A 502 -59.29 5.34 -69.79
N LEU A 503 -60.37 4.57 -69.72
CA LEU A 503 -60.30 3.11 -69.56
C LEU A 503 -59.72 2.40 -70.79
N GLN A 504 -59.95 2.90 -72.01
CA GLN A 504 -59.26 2.42 -73.21
C GLN A 504 -57.74 2.65 -73.11
N GLY A 505 -57.33 3.83 -72.65
CA GLY A 505 -55.94 4.16 -72.37
C GLY A 505 -55.32 3.26 -71.30
N ASP A 506 -56.04 2.98 -70.22
CA ASP A 506 -55.58 2.10 -69.14
C ASP A 506 -55.41 0.65 -69.61
N VAL A 507 -56.37 0.11 -70.37
CA VAL A 507 -56.25 -1.23 -70.98
C VAL A 507 -55.04 -1.30 -71.91
N ALA A 508 -54.84 -0.31 -72.77
CA ALA A 508 -53.67 -0.27 -73.66
C ALA A 508 -52.34 -0.22 -72.89
N ARG A 509 -52.29 0.54 -71.78
CA ARG A 509 -51.11 0.57 -70.92
C ARG A 509 -50.86 -0.75 -70.20
N LEU A 510 -51.92 -1.46 -69.78
CA LEU A 510 -51.81 -2.79 -69.18
C LEU A 510 -51.34 -3.87 -70.17
N GLU A 511 -51.60 -3.71 -71.46
CA GLU A 511 -51.13 -4.62 -72.53
C GLU A 511 -49.70 -4.28 -73.01
N ALA A 512 -49.20 -3.08 -72.73
CA ALA A 512 -47.86 -2.68 -73.12
C ALA A 512 -46.78 -3.49 -72.37
N PRO A 513 -45.58 -3.69 -72.95
CA PRO A 513 -44.44 -4.28 -72.24
C PRO A 513 -44.19 -3.64 -70.86
N PRO A 514 -43.64 -4.38 -69.88
CA PRO A 514 -42.95 -5.66 -70.04
C PRO A 514 -43.83 -6.92 -69.89
N PHE A 515 -45.11 -6.82 -69.53
CA PHE A 515 -45.98 -7.97 -69.21
C PHE A 515 -47.23 -8.08 -70.10
N PRO A 516 -47.08 -8.23 -71.43
CA PRO A 516 -48.22 -8.23 -72.35
C PRO A 516 -49.18 -9.41 -72.14
N ASP A 517 -48.69 -10.52 -71.58
CA ASP A 517 -49.45 -11.76 -71.44
C ASP A 517 -50.09 -11.96 -70.05
N LEU A 518 -49.82 -11.07 -69.09
CA LEU A 518 -50.22 -11.26 -67.67
C LEU A 518 -51.73 -11.31 -67.47
N LEU A 519 -52.49 -10.61 -68.31
CA LEU A 519 -53.93 -10.35 -68.15
C LEU A 519 -54.69 -10.58 -69.46
N THR A 520 -54.16 -11.39 -70.39
CA THR A 520 -54.67 -11.50 -71.76
C THR A 520 -56.16 -11.82 -71.80
N LYS A 521 -56.66 -12.66 -70.90
CA LYS A 521 -58.07 -13.07 -70.84
C LYS A 521 -58.96 -11.95 -70.29
N GLU A 522 -58.51 -11.30 -69.23
CA GLU A 522 -59.17 -10.21 -68.53
C GLU A 522 -59.25 -8.97 -69.41
N LEU A 523 -58.15 -8.57 -70.04
CA LEU A 523 -58.09 -7.39 -70.92
C LEU A 523 -58.84 -7.60 -72.24
N LYS A 524 -58.89 -8.84 -72.76
CA LYS A 524 -59.79 -9.18 -73.88
C LYS A 524 -61.25 -8.98 -73.50
N THR A 525 -61.62 -9.38 -72.28
CA THR A 525 -62.96 -9.14 -71.73
C THR A 525 -63.22 -7.65 -71.60
N ALA A 526 -62.29 -6.88 -71.02
CA ALA A 526 -62.40 -5.43 -70.89
C ALA A 526 -62.60 -4.72 -72.25
N ARG A 527 -61.85 -5.11 -73.29
CA ARG A 527 -62.04 -4.59 -74.66
C ARG A 527 -63.43 -4.86 -75.21
N THR A 528 -63.93 -6.09 -75.07
CA THR A 528 -65.27 -6.44 -75.55
C THR A 528 -66.33 -5.57 -74.86
N GLN A 529 -66.21 -5.38 -73.54
CA GLN A 529 -67.14 -4.53 -72.79
C GLN A 529 -66.99 -3.04 -73.13
N LEU A 530 -65.78 -2.54 -73.35
CA LEU A 530 -65.53 -1.16 -73.81
C LEU A 530 -66.14 -0.88 -75.19
N SER A 531 -65.98 -1.80 -76.15
CA SER A 531 -66.59 -1.68 -77.48
C SER A 531 -68.13 -1.68 -77.40
N GLN A 532 -68.69 -2.50 -76.52
CA GLN A 532 -70.14 -2.54 -76.28
C GLN A 532 -70.63 -1.25 -75.61
N ALA A 533 -69.89 -0.70 -74.65
CA ALA A 533 -70.20 0.56 -73.99
C ALA A 533 -70.16 1.76 -74.95
N LEU A 534 -69.15 1.82 -75.84
CA LEU A 534 -69.07 2.86 -76.88
C LEU A 534 -70.28 2.85 -77.81
N LYS A 535 -70.71 1.66 -78.23
CA LYS A 535 -71.89 1.48 -79.09
C LYS A 535 -73.17 1.96 -78.39
N LEU A 536 -73.37 1.56 -77.13
CA LEU A 536 -74.55 1.95 -76.34
C LEU A 536 -74.58 3.45 -76.05
N LEU A 537 -73.42 4.11 -75.92
CA LEU A 537 -73.32 5.56 -75.72
C LEU A 537 -73.83 6.33 -76.96
N THR A 538 -73.50 5.88 -78.16
CA THR A 538 -74.02 6.46 -79.43
C THR A 538 -75.50 6.19 -79.67
N GLU A 539 -76.06 5.16 -79.03
CA GLU A 539 -77.48 4.79 -79.10
C GLU A 539 -78.34 5.47 -78.02
N GLY A 540 -77.74 6.31 -77.16
CA GLY A 540 -78.44 7.07 -76.12
C GLY A 540 -78.81 6.26 -74.87
N ALA A 541 -78.25 5.06 -74.68
CA ALA A 541 -78.55 4.15 -73.58
C ALA A 541 -77.60 4.33 -72.38
N ALA A 542 -77.53 5.55 -71.83
CA ALA A 542 -76.54 5.97 -70.84
C ALA A 542 -76.45 5.06 -69.60
N ASP A 543 -77.57 4.57 -69.07
CA ASP A 543 -77.60 3.73 -67.86
C ASP A 543 -76.83 2.40 -68.03
N LYS A 544 -76.96 1.77 -69.21
CA LYS A 544 -76.25 0.51 -69.53
C LYS A 544 -74.76 0.72 -69.79
N VAL A 545 -74.37 1.92 -70.23
CA VAL A 545 -72.96 2.30 -70.37
C VAL A 545 -72.29 2.36 -68.99
N GLY A 546 -73.01 2.83 -67.98
CA GLY A 546 -72.47 2.95 -66.63
C GLY A 546 -72.11 1.62 -65.97
N GLU A 547 -72.93 0.58 -66.14
CA GLU A 547 -72.66 -0.77 -65.63
C GLU A 547 -71.40 -1.39 -66.27
N LEU A 548 -71.23 -1.18 -67.58
CA LEU A 548 -70.07 -1.67 -68.32
C LEU A 548 -68.79 -0.93 -67.92
N ILE A 549 -68.85 0.39 -67.72
CA ILE A 549 -67.73 1.18 -67.19
C ILE A 549 -67.31 0.66 -65.81
N ALA A 550 -68.26 0.41 -64.90
CA ALA A 550 -67.96 -0.09 -63.56
C ALA A 550 -67.37 -1.52 -63.57
N LEU A 551 -67.73 -2.35 -64.55
CA LEU A 551 -67.12 -3.68 -64.74
C LEU A 551 -65.69 -3.57 -65.29
N VAL A 552 -65.47 -2.73 -66.30
CA VAL A 552 -64.15 -2.52 -66.90
C VAL A 552 -63.20 -1.86 -65.91
N ALA A 553 -63.64 -0.86 -65.16
CA ALA A 553 -62.85 -0.21 -64.12
C ALA A 553 -62.35 -1.22 -63.06
N ARG A 554 -63.17 -2.21 -62.69
CA ARG A 554 -62.76 -3.31 -61.80
C ARG A 554 -61.68 -4.22 -62.43
N ILE A 555 -61.82 -4.55 -63.71
CA ILE A 555 -60.81 -5.36 -64.42
C ILE A 555 -59.48 -4.58 -64.54
N VAL A 556 -59.55 -3.29 -64.87
CA VAL A 556 -58.38 -2.41 -64.97
C VAL A 556 -57.70 -2.26 -63.60
N ALA A 557 -58.47 -2.07 -62.53
CA ALA A 557 -57.96 -2.00 -61.17
C ALA A 557 -57.22 -3.29 -60.79
N ASP A 558 -57.82 -4.47 -60.94
CA ASP A 558 -57.16 -5.77 -60.68
C ASP A 558 -55.91 -5.95 -61.56
N GLY A 559 -55.96 -5.45 -62.80
CA GLY A 559 -54.85 -5.48 -63.73
C GLY A 559 -53.64 -4.67 -63.26
N TRP A 560 -53.85 -3.44 -62.76
CA TRP A 560 -52.77 -2.62 -62.21
C TRP A 560 -52.10 -3.27 -61.01
N VAL A 561 -52.89 -3.90 -60.12
CA VAL A 561 -52.37 -4.61 -58.95
C VAL A 561 -51.43 -5.73 -59.35
N ARG A 562 -51.87 -6.62 -60.25
CA ARG A 562 -51.07 -7.76 -60.67
C ARG A 562 -49.83 -7.34 -61.46
N ARG A 563 -49.96 -6.34 -62.33
CA ARG A 563 -48.85 -5.80 -63.12
C ARG A 563 -47.73 -5.26 -62.23
N GLU A 564 -48.10 -4.51 -61.20
CA GLU A 564 -47.12 -3.91 -60.28
C GLU A 564 -46.46 -4.97 -59.38
N GLN A 565 -47.23 -5.94 -58.88
CA GLN A 565 -46.69 -7.07 -58.13
C GLN A 565 -45.69 -7.90 -58.96
N GLN A 566 -46.01 -8.16 -60.23
CA GLN A 566 -45.12 -8.87 -61.14
C GLN A 566 -43.83 -8.07 -61.39
N ARG A 567 -43.95 -6.76 -61.64
CA ARG A 567 -42.83 -5.84 -61.87
C ARG A 567 -41.81 -5.85 -60.74
N SER A 568 -42.27 -5.54 -59.52
CA SER A 568 -41.40 -5.46 -58.34
C SER A 568 -40.68 -6.78 -58.08
N ALA A 569 -41.41 -7.91 -58.13
CA ALA A 569 -40.83 -9.21 -57.86
C ALA A 569 -39.77 -9.63 -58.91
N ASP A 570 -40.03 -9.40 -60.21
CA ASP A 570 -39.08 -9.75 -61.27
C ASP A 570 -37.78 -8.93 -61.19
N GLU A 571 -37.89 -7.63 -60.92
CA GLU A 571 -36.72 -6.75 -60.72
C GLU A 571 -35.87 -7.22 -59.52
N ALA A 572 -36.50 -7.48 -58.37
CA ALA A 572 -35.81 -7.91 -57.15
C ALA A 572 -35.18 -9.31 -57.28
N LEU A 573 -35.90 -10.29 -57.84
CA LEU A 573 -35.39 -11.64 -58.04
C LEU A 573 -34.22 -11.66 -59.04
N THR A 574 -34.24 -10.79 -60.06
CA THR A 574 -33.14 -10.68 -61.01
C THR A 574 -31.86 -10.21 -60.32
N SER A 575 -31.92 -9.14 -59.53
CA SER A 575 -30.77 -8.67 -58.75
C SER A 575 -30.26 -9.72 -57.75
N LEU A 576 -31.19 -10.41 -57.08
CA LEU A 576 -30.84 -11.49 -56.16
C LEU A 576 -30.14 -12.67 -56.83
N ARG A 577 -30.57 -13.10 -58.03
CA ARG A 577 -29.88 -14.17 -58.77
C ARG A 577 -28.42 -13.82 -59.02
N GLU A 578 -28.16 -12.58 -59.44
CA GLU A 578 -26.80 -12.11 -59.70
C GLU A 578 -25.96 -12.11 -58.43
N ARG A 579 -26.51 -11.61 -57.32
CA ARG A 579 -25.83 -11.57 -56.03
C ARG A 579 -25.58 -12.96 -55.45
N VAL A 580 -26.56 -13.87 -55.49
CA VAL A 580 -26.41 -15.27 -55.06
C VAL A 580 -25.34 -15.96 -55.90
N LYS A 581 -25.32 -15.75 -57.22
CA LYS A 581 -24.29 -16.30 -58.10
C LYS A 581 -22.90 -15.78 -57.75
N ALA A 582 -22.77 -14.48 -57.47
CA ALA A 582 -21.49 -13.88 -57.07
C ALA A 582 -20.98 -14.46 -55.75
N LEU A 583 -21.83 -14.52 -54.72
CA LEU A 583 -21.48 -15.08 -53.41
C LEU A 583 -21.16 -16.58 -53.49
N GLU A 584 -21.94 -17.37 -54.23
CA GLU A 584 -21.65 -18.80 -54.46
C GLU A 584 -20.27 -18.97 -55.12
N GLY A 585 -19.95 -18.13 -56.11
CA GLY A 585 -18.64 -18.11 -56.75
C GLY A 585 -17.51 -17.85 -55.76
N GLN A 586 -17.69 -16.86 -54.87
CA GLN A 586 -16.70 -16.48 -53.88
C GLN A 586 -16.40 -17.59 -52.87
N THR A 587 -17.41 -18.37 -52.46
CA THR A 587 -17.23 -19.47 -51.49
C THR A 587 -16.38 -20.64 -52.02
N LYS A 588 -16.00 -20.67 -53.31
CA LYS A 588 -15.24 -21.79 -53.89
C LYS A 588 -13.73 -21.70 -53.66
N ALA A 589 -13.23 -20.55 -53.22
CA ALA A 589 -11.80 -20.26 -53.13
C ALA A 589 -11.34 -19.93 -51.70
N GLY A 590 -10.10 -20.32 -51.38
CA GLY A 590 -9.41 -19.94 -50.15
C GLY A 590 -10.21 -20.20 -48.87
N SER A 591 -10.11 -19.27 -47.93
CA SER A 591 -10.78 -19.30 -46.63
C SER A 591 -12.30 -19.11 -46.72
N PHE A 592 -12.81 -18.53 -47.82
CA PHE A 592 -14.25 -18.36 -48.04
C PHE A 592 -15.00 -19.70 -48.21
N LYS A 593 -14.30 -20.83 -48.35
CA LYS A 593 -14.90 -22.18 -48.31
C LYS A 593 -15.68 -22.44 -47.02
N ALA A 594 -15.31 -21.79 -45.92
CA ALA A 594 -16.08 -21.85 -44.67
C ALA A 594 -17.55 -21.39 -44.84
N LEU A 595 -17.83 -20.56 -45.85
CA LEU A 595 -19.17 -20.05 -46.13
C LEU A 595 -19.99 -20.93 -47.08
N ALA A 596 -19.45 -22.05 -47.58
CA ALA A 596 -20.15 -22.88 -48.57
C ALA A 596 -21.52 -23.36 -48.09
N GLY A 597 -21.64 -23.76 -46.81
CA GLY A 597 -22.92 -24.14 -46.21
C GLY A 597 -23.93 -22.99 -46.21
N LYS A 598 -23.46 -21.78 -45.93
CA LYS A 598 -24.28 -20.56 -45.86
C LYS A 598 -24.70 -20.05 -47.23
N ALA A 599 -23.84 -20.17 -48.25
CA ALA A 599 -24.24 -19.96 -49.64
C ALA A 599 -25.30 -20.98 -50.11
N GLY A 600 -25.24 -22.22 -49.61
CA GLY A 600 -26.27 -23.23 -49.82
C GLY A 600 -27.63 -22.83 -49.21
N GLU A 601 -27.63 -22.33 -47.97
CA GLU A 601 -28.82 -21.77 -47.31
C GLU A 601 -29.39 -20.58 -48.12
N LEU A 602 -28.54 -19.66 -48.57
CA LEU A 602 -28.93 -18.50 -49.37
C LEU A 602 -29.61 -18.90 -50.69
N LYS A 603 -29.06 -19.90 -51.38
CA LYS A 603 -29.63 -20.44 -52.62
C LYS A 603 -30.99 -21.10 -52.38
N ALA A 604 -31.14 -21.81 -51.27
CA ALA A 604 -32.41 -22.43 -50.89
C ALA A 604 -33.48 -21.37 -50.59
N GLU A 605 -33.12 -20.25 -49.94
CA GLU A 605 -34.04 -19.14 -49.71
C GLU A 605 -34.44 -18.43 -51.01
N LEU A 606 -33.50 -18.17 -51.93
CA LEU A 606 -33.85 -17.65 -53.24
C LEU A 606 -34.83 -18.56 -53.99
N ALA A 607 -34.59 -19.88 -53.97
CA ALA A 607 -35.47 -20.84 -54.61
C ALA A 607 -36.89 -20.86 -54.01
N LYS A 608 -37.03 -20.62 -52.70
CA LYS A 608 -38.35 -20.47 -52.06
C LYS A 608 -39.06 -19.22 -52.57
N ALA A 609 -38.36 -18.08 -52.66
CA ALA A 609 -38.91 -16.84 -53.19
C ALA A 609 -39.35 -16.99 -54.66
N GLU A 610 -38.53 -17.62 -55.50
CA GLU A 610 -38.87 -17.87 -56.91
C GLU A 610 -40.05 -18.83 -57.07
N LYS A 611 -40.17 -19.84 -56.21
CA LYS A 611 -41.30 -20.77 -56.21
C LYS A 611 -42.60 -20.06 -55.83
N ALA A 612 -42.56 -19.21 -54.80
CA ALA A 612 -43.70 -18.39 -54.41
C ALA A 612 -44.13 -17.46 -55.55
N HIS A 613 -43.15 -16.84 -56.23
CA HIS A 613 -43.41 -15.95 -57.36
C HIS A 613 -44.11 -16.65 -58.52
N LYS A 614 -43.61 -17.83 -58.93
CA LYS A 614 -44.28 -18.65 -59.96
C LYS A 614 -45.67 -19.14 -59.55
N GLY A 615 -45.90 -19.29 -58.26
CA GLY A 615 -47.20 -19.68 -57.69
C GLY A 615 -48.21 -18.54 -57.58
N GLY A 616 -47.80 -17.29 -57.83
CA GLY A 616 -48.63 -16.10 -57.67
C GLY A 616 -48.86 -15.66 -56.22
N ASP A 617 -48.09 -16.17 -55.25
CA ASP A 617 -48.18 -15.79 -53.85
C ASP A 617 -47.29 -14.55 -53.59
N ALA A 618 -47.88 -13.36 -53.73
CA ALA A 618 -47.16 -12.09 -53.60
C ALA A 618 -46.53 -11.90 -52.21
N THR A 619 -47.25 -12.27 -51.14
CA THR A 619 -46.79 -12.10 -49.76
C THR A 619 -45.60 -13.02 -49.45
N ALA A 620 -45.69 -14.30 -49.84
CA ALA A 620 -44.57 -15.23 -49.67
C ALA A 620 -43.38 -14.87 -50.57
N THR A 621 -43.62 -14.34 -51.76
CA THR A 621 -42.56 -13.87 -52.68
C THR A 621 -41.72 -12.76 -52.03
N GLN A 622 -42.37 -11.69 -51.57
CA GLN A 622 -41.68 -10.54 -51.01
C GLN A 622 -41.02 -10.85 -49.66
N THR A 623 -41.67 -11.68 -48.83
CA THR A 623 -41.04 -12.19 -47.59
C THR A 623 -39.80 -13.02 -47.88
N GLY A 624 -39.84 -13.85 -48.93
CA GLY A 624 -38.71 -14.64 -49.41
C GLY A 624 -37.57 -13.79 -49.97
N ILE A 625 -37.89 -12.74 -50.75
CA ILE A 625 -36.91 -11.76 -51.26
C ILE A 625 -36.16 -11.11 -50.09
N ALA A 626 -36.89 -10.57 -49.11
CA ALA A 626 -36.28 -9.90 -47.96
C ALA A 626 -35.45 -10.87 -47.09
N SER A 627 -35.93 -12.10 -46.89
CA SER A 627 -35.16 -13.16 -46.19
C SER A 627 -33.86 -13.48 -46.91
N THR A 628 -33.90 -13.58 -48.24
CA THR A 628 -32.72 -13.82 -49.07
C THR A 628 -31.74 -12.64 -48.99
N LEU A 629 -32.21 -11.39 -49.04
CA LEU A 629 -31.37 -10.21 -48.90
C LEU A 629 -30.70 -10.12 -47.53
N ALA A 630 -31.43 -10.43 -46.46
CA ALA A 630 -30.90 -10.40 -45.09
C ALA A 630 -29.77 -11.42 -44.92
N LEU A 631 -29.98 -12.66 -45.38
CA LEU A 631 -28.95 -13.71 -45.34
C LEU A 631 -27.75 -13.35 -46.24
N ALA A 632 -27.97 -12.74 -47.40
CA ALA A 632 -26.88 -12.24 -48.24
C ALA A 632 -26.03 -11.20 -47.51
N GLY A 633 -26.66 -10.26 -46.79
CA GLY A 633 -25.96 -9.26 -45.98
C GLY A 633 -25.22 -9.83 -44.76
N GLU A 634 -25.71 -10.93 -44.17
CA GLU A 634 -24.96 -11.67 -43.14
C GLU A 634 -23.70 -12.33 -43.74
N ILE A 635 -23.84 -12.95 -44.91
CA ILE A 635 -22.71 -13.57 -45.62
C ILE A 635 -21.68 -12.52 -46.02
N ASP A 636 -22.09 -11.33 -46.48
CA ASP A 636 -21.17 -10.23 -46.79
C ASP A 636 -20.35 -9.77 -45.58
N ARG A 637 -20.98 -9.72 -44.39
CA ARG A 637 -20.26 -9.41 -43.13
C ARG A 637 -19.19 -10.46 -42.84
N TRP A 638 -19.54 -11.75 -42.95
CA TRP A 638 -18.54 -12.80 -42.81
C TRP A 638 -17.46 -12.77 -43.89
N VAL A 639 -17.79 -12.33 -45.10
CA VAL A 639 -16.78 -12.11 -46.15
C VAL A 639 -15.76 -11.07 -45.69
N GLU A 640 -16.18 -9.94 -45.12
CA GLU A 640 -15.25 -8.93 -44.60
C GLU A 640 -14.46 -9.44 -43.39
N ASP A 641 -15.08 -10.20 -42.49
CA ASP A 641 -14.38 -10.82 -41.35
C ASP A 641 -13.32 -11.83 -41.81
N ILE A 642 -13.63 -12.64 -42.82
CA ILE A 642 -12.69 -13.59 -43.44
C ILE A 642 -11.56 -12.84 -44.14
N LYS A 643 -11.83 -11.72 -44.83
CA LYS A 643 -10.76 -10.88 -45.42
C LYS A 643 -9.83 -10.34 -44.34
N ALA A 644 -10.38 -9.82 -43.24
CA ALA A 644 -9.59 -9.33 -42.12
C ALA A 644 -8.77 -10.46 -41.46
N PHE A 645 -9.36 -11.66 -41.35
CA PHE A 645 -8.67 -12.86 -40.91
C PHE A 645 -7.50 -13.20 -41.85
N ASP A 646 -7.74 -13.29 -43.15
CA ASP A 646 -6.73 -13.68 -44.15
C ASP A 646 -5.57 -12.69 -44.22
N LEU A 647 -5.85 -11.39 -44.14
CA LEU A 647 -4.82 -10.35 -44.03
C LEU A 647 -3.91 -10.57 -42.83
N ARG A 648 -4.51 -10.86 -41.67
CA ARG A 648 -3.75 -11.11 -40.44
C ARG A 648 -3.01 -12.44 -40.49
N ALA A 649 -3.61 -13.50 -41.02
CA ALA A 649 -2.99 -14.81 -41.19
C ALA A 649 -1.78 -14.73 -42.14
N THR A 650 -1.88 -13.91 -43.19
CA THR A 650 -0.79 -13.66 -44.14
C THR A 650 0.37 -12.92 -43.47
N ASP A 651 0.10 -11.84 -42.72
CA ASP A 651 1.13 -11.11 -41.96
C ASP A 651 1.85 -12.02 -40.96
N LEU A 652 1.08 -12.72 -40.12
CA LEU A 652 1.64 -13.63 -39.10
C LEU A 652 2.39 -14.80 -39.74
N GLY A 653 1.87 -15.34 -40.84
CA GLY A 653 2.52 -16.40 -41.61
C GLY A 653 3.86 -15.95 -42.18
N GLN A 654 3.93 -14.75 -42.76
CA GLN A 654 5.18 -14.17 -43.26
C GLN A 654 6.18 -13.95 -42.12
N ARG A 655 5.74 -13.34 -41.02
CA ARG A 655 6.58 -13.15 -39.82
C ARG A 655 7.10 -14.47 -39.25
N SER A 656 6.30 -15.54 -39.27
CA SER A 656 6.73 -16.90 -38.90
C SER A 656 7.81 -17.42 -39.83
N GLN A 657 7.65 -17.27 -41.15
CA GLN A 657 8.67 -17.69 -42.13
C GLN A 657 9.97 -16.90 -41.98
N ASP A 658 9.89 -15.59 -41.75
CA ASP A 658 11.06 -14.73 -41.53
C ASP A 658 11.81 -15.16 -40.26
N ALA A 659 11.08 -15.38 -39.16
CA ALA A 659 11.66 -15.86 -37.90
C ALA A 659 12.32 -17.24 -38.06
N LYS A 660 11.68 -18.16 -38.80
CA LYS A 660 12.22 -19.48 -39.12
C LYS A 660 13.50 -19.38 -39.96
N SER A 661 13.51 -18.49 -40.95
CA SER A 661 14.69 -18.25 -41.82
C SER A 661 15.85 -17.64 -41.02
N ALA A 662 15.55 -16.87 -39.97
CA ALA A 662 16.51 -16.38 -38.99
C ALA A 662 16.93 -17.44 -37.95
N GLY A 663 16.42 -18.67 -38.04
CA GLY A 663 16.81 -19.82 -37.19
C GLY A 663 16.00 -20.02 -35.91
N ALA A 664 14.85 -19.35 -35.75
CA ALA A 664 13.98 -19.53 -34.59
C ALA A 664 13.10 -20.81 -34.69
N ASP A 665 12.73 -21.40 -33.54
CA ASP A 665 11.74 -22.48 -33.49
C ASP A 665 10.32 -21.90 -33.53
N VAL A 666 9.64 -22.07 -34.66
CA VAL A 666 8.29 -21.55 -34.90
C VAL A 666 7.19 -22.59 -34.81
N LYS A 667 7.47 -23.83 -34.35
CA LYS A 667 6.47 -24.92 -34.33
C LYS A 667 5.20 -24.56 -33.56
N ALA A 668 5.33 -23.86 -32.44
CA ALA A 668 4.18 -23.43 -31.64
C ALA A 668 3.31 -22.40 -32.40
N ILE A 669 3.95 -21.47 -33.12
CA ILE A 669 3.28 -20.44 -33.95
C ILE A 669 2.55 -21.12 -35.11
N ASP A 670 3.22 -22.02 -35.83
CA ASP A 670 2.61 -22.76 -36.94
C ASP A 670 1.40 -23.59 -36.46
N ALA A 671 1.47 -24.16 -35.26
CA ALA A 671 0.34 -24.87 -34.64
C ALA A 671 -0.82 -23.94 -34.27
N LEU A 672 -0.55 -22.73 -33.79
CA LEU A 672 -1.58 -21.72 -33.49
C LEU A 672 -2.25 -21.21 -34.77
N LEU A 673 -1.48 -20.89 -35.80
CA LEU A 673 -2.02 -20.50 -37.11
C LEU A 673 -2.88 -21.60 -37.73
N LYS A 674 -2.47 -22.87 -37.57
CA LYS A 674 -3.30 -24.02 -37.97
C LYS A 674 -4.62 -24.08 -37.19
N LYS A 675 -4.59 -23.93 -35.86
CA LYS A 675 -5.82 -23.90 -35.04
C LYS A 675 -6.73 -22.72 -35.41
N ALA A 676 -6.15 -21.57 -35.76
CA ALA A 676 -6.91 -20.42 -36.22
C ALA A 676 -7.67 -20.74 -37.53
N ALA A 677 -7.00 -21.38 -38.48
CA ALA A 677 -7.63 -21.84 -39.72
C ALA A 677 -8.71 -22.92 -39.48
N GLU A 678 -8.48 -23.86 -38.54
CA GLU A 678 -9.46 -24.88 -38.14
C GLU A 678 -10.70 -24.28 -37.47
N ALA A 679 -10.53 -23.24 -36.64
CA ALA A 679 -11.64 -22.49 -36.04
C ALA A 679 -12.43 -21.72 -37.12
N LEU A 680 -11.73 -21.07 -38.06
CA LEU A 680 -12.37 -20.38 -39.18
C LEU A 680 -13.19 -21.33 -40.06
N ALA A 681 -12.68 -22.54 -40.33
CA ALA A 681 -13.40 -23.55 -41.11
C ALA A 681 -14.75 -23.94 -40.48
N LYS A 682 -14.94 -23.67 -39.18
CA LYS A 682 -16.18 -23.86 -38.43
C LYS A 682 -16.98 -22.57 -38.22
N LEU A 683 -16.56 -21.46 -38.83
CA LEU A 683 -17.07 -20.09 -38.63
C LEU A 683 -16.96 -19.60 -37.18
N ASP A 684 -16.02 -20.14 -36.40
CA ASP A 684 -15.67 -19.63 -35.07
C ASP A 684 -14.63 -18.50 -35.16
N LEU A 685 -15.10 -17.31 -35.52
CA LEU A 685 -14.26 -16.12 -35.69
C LEU A 685 -13.59 -15.66 -34.40
N ALA A 686 -14.25 -15.85 -33.25
CA ALA A 686 -13.71 -15.47 -31.94
C ALA A 686 -12.54 -16.38 -31.54
N GLY A 687 -12.71 -17.70 -31.67
CA GLY A 687 -11.64 -18.67 -31.46
C GLY A 687 -10.47 -18.47 -32.44
N ALA A 688 -10.78 -18.20 -33.71
CA ALA A 688 -9.78 -17.90 -34.73
C ALA A 688 -8.94 -16.65 -34.40
N ARG A 689 -9.59 -15.56 -33.96
CA ARG A 689 -8.92 -14.32 -33.54
C ARG A 689 -8.03 -14.55 -32.30
N LYS A 690 -8.52 -15.29 -31.31
CA LYS A 690 -7.73 -15.64 -30.12
C LYS A 690 -6.44 -16.37 -30.50
N HIS A 691 -6.51 -17.34 -31.41
CA HIS A 691 -5.32 -18.05 -31.87
C HIS A 691 -4.35 -17.17 -32.67
N HIS A 692 -4.85 -16.17 -33.40
CA HIS A 692 -3.99 -15.14 -34.00
C HIS A 692 -3.31 -14.26 -32.95
N ASP A 693 -4.02 -13.84 -31.90
CA ASP A 693 -3.44 -13.04 -30.81
C ASP A 693 -2.33 -13.83 -30.09
N ASP A 694 -2.56 -15.11 -29.80
CA ASP A 694 -1.57 -16.00 -29.21
C ASP A 694 -0.33 -16.15 -30.11
N ALA A 695 -0.53 -16.32 -31.43
CA ALA A 695 0.56 -16.46 -32.40
C ALA A 695 1.40 -15.17 -32.51
N ASP A 696 0.74 -14.01 -32.50
CA ASP A 696 1.37 -12.68 -32.53
C ASP A 696 2.23 -12.45 -31.28
N ALA A 697 1.74 -12.86 -30.11
CA ALA A 697 2.48 -12.78 -28.86
C ALA A 697 3.75 -13.66 -28.87
N GLU A 698 3.68 -14.89 -29.41
CA GLU A 698 4.87 -15.75 -29.56
C GLU A 698 5.88 -15.16 -30.56
N LEU A 699 5.41 -14.68 -31.72
CA LEU A 699 6.28 -14.05 -32.72
C LEU A 699 6.98 -12.81 -32.16
N THR A 700 6.25 -11.97 -31.44
CA THR A 700 6.81 -10.78 -30.80
C THR A 700 7.83 -11.16 -29.73
N THR A 701 7.59 -12.24 -28.98
CA THR A 701 8.55 -12.77 -28.00
C THR A 701 9.84 -13.25 -28.66
N LEU A 702 9.74 -14.04 -29.75
CA LEU A 702 10.91 -14.46 -30.52
C LEU A 702 11.68 -13.25 -31.08
N ARG A 703 10.97 -12.19 -31.49
CA ARG A 703 11.60 -10.97 -31.98
C ARG A 703 12.36 -10.23 -30.89
N VAL A 704 11.77 -10.08 -29.69
CA VAL A 704 12.46 -9.51 -28.50
C VAL A 704 13.73 -10.31 -28.20
N GLN A 705 13.63 -11.63 -28.13
CA GLN A 705 14.77 -12.53 -27.88
C GLN A 705 15.87 -12.40 -28.93
N SER A 706 15.49 -12.38 -30.21
CA SER A 706 16.44 -12.25 -31.32
C SER A 706 17.16 -10.90 -31.32
N LEU A 707 16.44 -9.80 -31.09
CA LEU A 707 17.03 -8.46 -31.02
C LEU A 707 17.97 -8.34 -29.83
N ALA A 708 17.53 -8.78 -28.65
CA ALA A 708 18.34 -8.72 -27.43
C ALA A 708 19.62 -9.56 -27.54
N LYS A 709 19.54 -10.75 -28.16
CA LYS A 709 20.71 -11.60 -28.42
C LYS A 709 21.69 -10.94 -29.39
N ALA A 710 21.21 -10.17 -30.36
CA ALA A 710 22.07 -9.49 -31.33
C ALA A 710 22.73 -8.24 -30.73
N ASN A 711 21.94 -7.41 -30.03
CA ASN A 711 22.41 -6.22 -29.32
C ASN A 711 21.38 -5.84 -28.22
N PRO A 712 21.68 -6.07 -26.93
CA PRO A 712 20.76 -5.75 -25.84
C PRO A 712 20.49 -4.25 -25.68
N ASP A 713 21.34 -3.38 -26.22
CA ASP A 713 21.17 -1.93 -26.20
C ASP A 713 20.36 -1.37 -27.38
N ASP A 714 19.96 -2.22 -28.34
CA ASP A 714 19.13 -1.78 -29.46
C ASP A 714 17.77 -1.26 -28.95
N PRO A 715 17.41 0.01 -29.22
CA PRO A 715 16.11 0.58 -28.84
C PRO A 715 14.90 -0.25 -29.34
N ALA A 716 15.08 -1.01 -30.42
CA ALA A 716 14.03 -1.90 -30.94
C ALA A 716 13.65 -3.01 -29.96
N VAL A 717 14.56 -3.45 -29.06
CA VAL A 717 14.24 -4.46 -28.03
C VAL A 717 13.12 -3.94 -27.12
N VAL A 718 13.30 -2.72 -26.60
CA VAL A 718 12.33 -2.08 -25.71
C VAL A 718 11.01 -1.80 -26.43
N ALA A 719 11.08 -1.31 -27.67
CA ALA A 719 9.87 -1.06 -28.46
C ALA A 719 9.05 -2.34 -28.72
N GLN A 720 9.72 -3.48 -28.98
CA GLN A 720 9.04 -4.77 -29.16
C GLN A 720 8.52 -5.33 -27.83
N ALA A 721 9.22 -5.12 -26.72
CA ALA A 721 8.72 -5.47 -25.39
C ALA A 721 7.46 -4.67 -25.02
N GLU A 722 7.41 -3.37 -25.33
CA GLU A 722 6.19 -2.56 -25.16
C GLU A 722 5.04 -3.05 -26.04
N ALA A 723 5.32 -3.48 -27.28
CA ALA A 723 4.32 -4.09 -28.15
C ALA A 723 3.81 -5.41 -27.56
N LEU A 724 4.71 -6.25 -27.04
CA LEU A 724 4.36 -7.49 -26.37
C LEU A 724 3.47 -7.26 -25.15
N LEU A 725 3.74 -6.25 -24.31
CA LEU A 725 2.93 -5.91 -23.14
C LEU A 725 1.49 -5.49 -23.48
N LYS A 726 1.20 -5.12 -24.73
CA LYS A 726 -0.16 -4.81 -25.21
C LYS A 726 -0.91 -6.05 -25.68
N LEU A 727 -0.23 -7.18 -25.85
CA LEU A 727 -0.83 -8.45 -26.29
C LEU A 727 -1.29 -9.28 -25.08
N PRO A 728 -2.35 -10.09 -25.24
CA PRO A 728 -2.80 -11.00 -24.19
C PRO A 728 -1.68 -11.92 -23.69
N GLY A 729 -1.44 -11.92 -22.37
CA GLY A 729 -0.40 -12.74 -21.72
C GLY A 729 1.05 -12.32 -22.04
N GLY A 730 1.26 -11.17 -22.68
CA GLY A 730 2.59 -10.69 -23.04
C GLY A 730 3.46 -10.31 -21.83
N ASP A 731 2.86 -9.96 -20.70
CA ASP A 731 3.52 -9.75 -19.42
C ASP A 731 4.28 -11.01 -18.97
N LYS A 732 3.61 -12.16 -18.90
CA LYS A 732 4.22 -13.44 -18.50
C LYS A 732 5.32 -13.89 -19.47
N LYS A 733 5.14 -13.59 -20.77
CA LYS A 733 6.15 -13.89 -21.80
C LYS A 733 7.39 -13.02 -21.60
N LEU A 734 7.20 -11.73 -21.31
CA LEU A 734 8.31 -10.83 -21.00
C LEU A 734 9.01 -11.23 -19.70
N ASP A 735 8.25 -11.60 -18.66
CA ASP A 735 8.79 -12.09 -17.39
C ASP A 735 9.66 -13.34 -17.63
N SER A 736 9.16 -14.30 -18.42
CA SER A 736 9.90 -15.49 -18.80
C SER A 736 11.18 -15.17 -19.59
N PHE A 737 11.12 -14.18 -20.49
CA PHE A 737 12.29 -13.71 -21.24
C PHE A 737 13.36 -13.12 -20.31
N VAL A 738 12.99 -12.25 -19.38
CA VAL A 738 13.95 -11.65 -18.43
C VAL A 738 14.61 -12.72 -17.57
N GLN A 739 13.90 -13.82 -17.23
CA GLN A 739 14.51 -14.94 -16.51
C GLN A 739 15.61 -15.65 -17.30
N THR A 740 15.63 -15.54 -18.65
CA THR A 740 16.72 -16.10 -19.48
C THR A 740 17.97 -15.23 -19.55
N LEU A 741 17.88 -13.96 -19.15
CA LEU A 741 19.03 -13.05 -19.08
C LEU A 741 19.90 -13.38 -17.88
N GLY A 742 21.21 -13.12 -17.94
CA GLY A 742 22.11 -13.52 -16.85
C GLY A 742 23.54 -12.98 -16.93
N ASN A 743 23.93 -12.33 -18.01
CA ASN A 743 25.24 -11.70 -18.13
C ASN A 743 25.19 -10.27 -17.56
N GLU A 744 26.32 -9.75 -17.10
CA GLU A 744 26.39 -8.36 -16.58
C GLU A 744 25.96 -7.30 -17.62
N ALA A 745 26.19 -7.58 -18.91
CA ALA A 745 25.73 -6.73 -20.00
C ALA A 745 24.18 -6.62 -20.10
N ASP A 746 23.44 -7.57 -19.51
CA ASP A 746 21.98 -7.59 -19.54
C ASP A 746 21.36 -6.64 -18.50
N PHE A 747 22.12 -6.18 -17.50
CA PHE A 747 21.59 -5.32 -16.42
C PHE A 747 20.87 -4.09 -16.98
N GLY A 748 21.52 -3.36 -17.89
CA GLY A 748 20.94 -2.16 -18.50
C GLY A 748 19.66 -2.44 -19.27
N LEU A 749 19.56 -3.62 -19.92
CA LEU A 749 18.35 -4.05 -20.59
C LEU A 749 17.23 -4.38 -19.58
N ILE A 750 17.53 -5.11 -18.50
CA ILE A 750 16.56 -5.41 -17.43
C ILE A 750 15.99 -4.12 -16.84
N CYS A 751 16.83 -3.12 -16.57
CA CYS A 751 16.40 -1.82 -16.08
C CYS A 751 15.42 -1.13 -17.04
N LYS A 752 15.76 -1.05 -18.33
CA LYS A 752 14.90 -0.46 -19.37
C LYS A 752 13.56 -1.21 -19.48
N LEU A 753 13.57 -2.54 -19.39
CA LEU A 753 12.36 -3.35 -19.46
C LEU A 753 11.50 -3.21 -18.20
N ALA A 754 12.10 -3.03 -17.02
CA ALA A 754 11.39 -2.88 -15.75
C ALA A 754 10.58 -1.57 -15.75
N GLU A 755 11.14 -0.51 -16.34
CA GLU A 755 10.43 0.75 -16.57
C GLU A 755 9.16 0.55 -17.41
N LYS A 756 9.20 -0.32 -18.43
CA LYS A 756 8.03 -0.59 -19.27
C LYS A 756 7.01 -1.51 -18.60
N ARG A 757 7.48 -2.60 -17.99
CA ARG A 757 6.63 -3.62 -17.36
C ARG A 757 5.97 -3.14 -16.07
N PHE A 758 6.72 -2.42 -15.24
CA PHE A 758 6.31 -2.04 -13.88
C PHE A 758 6.23 -0.53 -13.67
N GLY A 759 6.67 0.31 -14.62
CA GLY A 759 6.61 1.76 -14.47
C GLY A 759 7.62 2.33 -13.46
N ILE A 760 8.69 1.57 -13.16
CA ILE A 760 9.71 1.98 -12.17
C ILE A 760 11.05 2.28 -12.85
N GLN A 761 11.78 3.24 -12.31
CA GLN A 761 13.21 3.35 -12.56
C GLN A 761 13.94 2.31 -11.71
N LEU A 762 14.52 1.28 -12.34
CA LEU A 762 15.43 0.36 -11.67
C LEU A 762 16.87 0.81 -11.96
N ASP A 763 17.63 1.12 -10.92
CA ASP A 763 19.03 1.55 -11.06
C ASP A 763 19.94 0.97 -9.97
N GLU A 764 21.23 1.28 -10.09
CA GLU A 764 22.22 0.99 -9.06
C GLU A 764 22.74 2.28 -8.41
N ARG A 765 23.23 2.17 -7.17
CA ARG A 765 23.88 3.31 -6.51
C ARG A 765 25.23 3.58 -7.17
N THR A 766 25.40 4.77 -7.75
CA THR A 766 26.69 5.23 -8.25
C THR A 766 27.64 5.54 -7.08
N ARG A 767 28.58 4.63 -6.79
CA ARG A 767 29.63 4.85 -5.79
C ARG A 767 30.70 5.80 -6.34
N THR A 768 30.55 7.10 -6.11
CA THR A 768 31.51 8.14 -6.56
C THR A 768 32.51 8.58 -5.49
N ALA A 769 32.50 7.97 -4.30
CA ALA A 769 33.43 8.30 -3.23
C ALA A 769 34.85 7.69 -3.48
N PRO A 770 35.94 8.46 -3.29
CA PRO A 770 37.30 7.92 -3.39
C PRO A 770 37.54 6.87 -2.30
N GLY A 771 37.75 5.61 -2.71
CA GLY A 771 37.99 4.46 -1.82
C GLY A 771 37.02 3.29 -2.03
N ASP A 772 35.93 3.51 -2.74
CA ASP A 772 34.86 2.53 -2.99
C ASP A 772 35.12 1.71 -4.27
N ALA A 773 36.36 1.22 -4.42
CA ALA A 773 36.73 0.42 -5.60
C ALA A 773 35.92 -0.89 -5.60
N THR A 774 35.09 -1.06 -6.62
CA THR A 774 34.41 -2.32 -6.95
C THR A 774 35.49 -3.41 -7.10
N THR A 775 35.56 -4.33 -6.15
CA THR A 775 36.44 -5.50 -6.28
C THR A 775 35.94 -6.36 -7.42
N SER A 776 36.85 -6.87 -8.23
CA SER A 776 36.63 -7.63 -9.48
C SER A 776 35.79 -8.93 -9.38
N GLY A 777 35.23 -9.25 -8.21
CA GLY A 777 34.29 -10.37 -7.99
C GLY A 777 32.80 -10.00 -8.10
N GLU A 778 32.45 -8.75 -8.47
CA GLU A 778 31.07 -8.23 -8.51
C GLU A 778 30.37 -8.33 -9.89
N ALA A 779 31.06 -8.82 -10.93
CA ALA A 779 30.48 -8.96 -12.26
C ALA A 779 29.35 -10.02 -12.25
N GLY A 780 28.12 -9.61 -12.56
CA GLY A 780 26.91 -10.44 -12.57
C GLY A 780 26.02 -10.26 -11.35
N ALA A 781 26.56 -9.81 -10.21
CA ALA A 781 25.81 -9.70 -8.96
C ALA A 781 24.63 -8.72 -9.06
N LYS A 782 24.82 -7.62 -9.81
CA LYS A 782 23.78 -6.61 -10.06
C LYS A 782 22.65 -7.15 -10.92
N THR A 783 23.01 -7.91 -11.96
CA THR A 783 22.04 -8.59 -12.82
C THR A 783 21.21 -9.59 -12.02
N VAL A 784 21.83 -10.33 -11.09
CA VAL A 784 21.15 -11.27 -10.20
C VAL A 784 20.18 -10.54 -9.25
N SER A 785 20.60 -9.45 -8.59
CA SER A 785 19.70 -8.64 -7.76
C SER A 785 18.55 -8.01 -8.56
N ALA A 786 18.82 -7.52 -9.79
CA ALA A 786 17.81 -6.96 -10.68
C ALA A 786 16.75 -8.00 -11.07
N LYS A 787 17.16 -9.25 -11.35
CA LYS A 787 16.24 -10.36 -11.62
C LYS A 787 15.42 -10.75 -10.38
N GLY A 788 16.03 -10.76 -9.20
CA GLY A 788 15.29 -10.99 -7.95
C GLY A 788 14.22 -9.92 -7.71
N MET A 789 14.56 -8.64 -7.95
CA MET A 789 13.59 -7.55 -7.81
C MET A 789 12.49 -7.65 -8.87
N TRP A 790 12.85 -8.02 -10.11
CA TRP A 790 11.88 -8.31 -11.16
C TRP A 790 10.90 -9.40 -10.73
N GLU A 791 11.40 -10.51 -10.20
CA GLU A 791 10.59 -11.64 -9.74
C GLU A 791 9.61 -11.20 -8.64
N ALA A 792 10.07 -10.44 -7.64
CA ALA A 792 9.21 -9.91 -6.58
C ALA A 792 8.10 -8.99 -7.11
N LEU A 793 8.40 -8.13 -8.10
CA LEU A 793 7.41 -7.27 -8.75
C LEU A 793 6.42 -8.06 -9.62
N ALA A 794 6.88 -9.11 -10.30
CA ALA A 794 6.03 -9.98 -11.11
C ALA A 794 5.12 -10.88 -10.26
N GLN A 795 5.50 -11.14 -9.01
CA GLN A 795 4.76 -12.00 -8.07
C GLN A 795 3.51 -11.32 -7.46
N VAL A 796 3.46 -9.99 -7.49
CA VAL A 796 2.34 -9.20 -6.95
C VAL A 796 1.38 -8.77 -8.07
N PRO A 797 0.11 -8.43 -7.77
CA PRO A 797 -0.80 -7.85 -8.76
C PRO A 797 -0.16 -6.67 -9.49
N THR A 798 -0.44 -6.53 -10.80
CA THR A 798 0.16 -5.46 -11.62
C THR A 798 -0.07 -4.07 -11.02
N GLY A 799 -1.23 -3.81 -10.41
CA GLY A 799 -1.52 -2.54 -9.73
C GLY A 799 -0.68 -2.28 -8.47
N HIS A 800 -0.09 -3.31 -7.86
CA HIS A 800 0.80 -3.17 -6.69
C HIS A 800 2.25 -2.91 -7.12
N ALA A 801 2.68 -3.51 -8.23
CA ALA A 801 4.01 -3.29 -8.81
C ALA A 801 4.09 -1.96 -9.59
N LYS A 802 3.02 -1.59 -10.30
CA LYS A 802 2.92 -0.36 -11.09
C LYS A 802 1.96 0.62 -10.44
N GLN A 803 2.52 1.54 -9.65
CA GLN A 803 1.74 2.45 -8.83
C GLN A 803 2.45 3.77 -8.52
N PRO A 804 1.72 4.84 -8.14
CA PRO A 804 2.33 6.14 -7.86
C PRO A 804 3.25 6.17 -6.63
N SER A 805 3.08 5.25 -5.68
CA SER A 805 3.92 5.18 -4.48
C SER A 805 5.15 4.27 -4.63
N LEU A 806 5.37 3.72 -5.84
CA LEU A 806 6.61 3.02 -6.19
C LEU A 806 7.10 3.52 -7.55
N LYS A 807 8.06 4.44 -7.54
CA LYS A 807 8.61 5.07 -8.75
C LYS A 807 10.01 4.58 -9.07
N LYS A 808 10.77 4.14 -8.06
CA LYS A 808 12.19 3.82 -8.21
C LYS A 808 12.63 2.69 -7.28
N VAL A 809 13.57 1.89 -7.74
CA VAL A 809 14.31 0.91 -6.95
C VAL A 809 15.80 1.11 -7.23
N THR A 810 16.58 1.32 -6.18
CA THR A 810 18.05 1.39 -6.24
C THR A 810 18.66 0.15 -5.60
N LEU A 811 19.46 -0.59 -6.36
CA LEU A 811 20.29 -1.68 -5.86
C LEU A 811 21.61 -1.10 -5.33
N ASP A 812 21.90 -1.25 -4.03
CA ASP A 812 23.04 -0.56 -3.38
C ASP A 812 24.19 -1.52 -3.02
N LYS A 813 23.97 -2.45 -2.07
CA LYS A 813 25.04 -3.33 -1.56
C LYS A 813 24.72 -4.80 -1.84
N PRO A 814 25.18 -5.38 -2.96
CA PRO A 814 24.84 -6.76 -3.35
C PRO A 814 25.40 -7.85 -2.42
N ASN A 815 26.32 -7.51 -1.51
CA ASN A 815 26.89 -8.41 -0.50
C ASN A 815 26.36 -8.15 0.93
N SER A 816 25.36 -7.27 1.08
CA SER A 816 24.67 -7.00 2.34
C SER A 816 23.30 -7.70 2.35
N ASP A 817 22.48 -7.43 3.35
CA ASP A 817 21.06 -7.75 3.38
C ASP A 817 20.27 -6.52 3.84
N GLY A 818 18.97 -6.51 3.51
CA GLY A 818 18.02 -5.49 3.95
C GLY A 818 17.40 -4.69 2.81
N GLY A 819 16.43 -3.88 3.19
CA GLY A 819 15.69 -3.00 2.32
C GLY A 819 15.29 -1.74 3.09
N ALA A 820 14.95 -0.70 2.35
CA ALA A 820 14.30 0.47 2.91
C ALA A 820 13.43 1.18 1.88
N TYR A 821 12.15 1.35 2.21
CA TYR A 821 11.23 2.20 1.49
C TYR A 821 11.30 3.65 1.99
N ASN A 822 11.49 4.57 1.05
CA ASN A 822 11.44 6.01 1.27
C ASN A 822 10.13 6.57 0.69
N TRP A 823 9.21 6.91 1.58
CA TRP A 823 7.90 7.49 1.26
C TRP A 823 7.94 8.88 0.62
N ALA A 824 9.04 9.63 0.76
CA ALA A 824 9.17 10.96 0.15
C ALA A 824 9.54 10.83 -1.32
N ASP A 825 10.52 9.98 -1.61
CA ASP A 825 11.00 9.73 -2.98
C ASP A 825 10.18 8.67 -3.72
N LYS A 826 9.26 7.99 -3.00
CA LYS A 826 8.50 6.83 -3.48
C LYS A 826 9.44 5.76 -4.04
N ALA A 827 10.52 5.50 -3.31
CA ALA A 827 11.65 4.72 -3.79
C ALA A 827 12.07 3.64 -2.79
N ILE A 828 12.50 2.49 -3.30
CA ILE A 828 13.09 1.40 -2.50
C ILE A 828 14.61 1.44 -2.68
N THR A 829 15.35 1.29 -1.59
CA THR A 829 16.76 0.85 -1.63
C THR A 829 16.80 -0.63 -1.27
N MET A 830 17.40 -1.46 -2.12
CA MET A 830 17.56 -2.89 -1.91
C MET A 830 19.03 -3.26 -1.76
N ASP A 831 19.32 -4.02 -0.71
CA ASP A 831 20.62 -4.64 -0.45
C ASP A 831 20.53 -6.17 -0.65
N GLY A 832 21.65 -6.79 -0.99
CA GLY A 832 21.78 -8.23 -1.17
C GLY A 832 21.41 -8.76 -2.56
N ARG A 833 21.28 -10.09 -2.64
CA ARG A 833 20.94 -10.82 -3.86
C ARG A 833 20.31 -12.19 -3.57
N PRO A 834 19.47 -12.73 -4.46
CA PRO A 834 18.72 -13.97 -4.21
C PRO A 834 19.56 -15.25 -4.16
N ASP A 835 20.81 -15.27 -4.62
CA ASP A 835 21.66 -16.47 -4.67
C ASP A 835 22.67 -16.59 -3.51
N ASP A 836 22.53 -15.76 -2.47
CA ASP A 836 23.43 -15.76 -1.29
C ASP A 836 23.13 -16.86 -0.25
N GLY A 837 22.07 -17.64 -0.46
CA GLY A 837 21.65 -18.75 0.39
C GLY A 837 20.95 -18.33 1.69
N LYS A 838 20.70 -17.03 1.91
CA LYS A 838 20.02 -16.55 3.12
C LYS A 838 18.50 -16.75 3.03
N THR A 839 17.90 -17.05 4.18
CA THR A 839 16.46 -17.26 4.28
C THR A 839 15.82 -16.47 5.41
N GLU A 840 14.60 -15.99 5.19
CA GLU A 840 13.69 -15.55 6.24
C GLU A 840 13.09 -16.80 6.93
N ASN A 841 13.15 -16.83 8.26
CA ASN A 841 12.82 -18.02 9.05
C ASN A 841 11.41 -17.94 9.64
N PHE A 842 10.66 -19.03 9.49
CA PHE A 842 9.26 -19.15 9.93
C PHE A 842 9.04 -20.33 10.90
N ASP A 843 10.13 -20.91 11.40
CA ASP A 843 10.08 -22.08 12.27
C ASP A 843 9.41 -21.78 13.62
N HIS A 844 8.96 -22.85 14.27
CA HIS A 844 8.28 -22.81 15.56
C HIS A 844 9.05 -22.03 16.63
N ASP A 845 10.36 -22.27 16.79
CA ASP A 845 11.15 -21.67 17.87
C ASP A 845 11.30 -20.15 17.65
N THR A 846 11.54 -19.74 16.40
CA THR A 846 11.59 -18.33 16.00
C THR A 846 10.27 -17.63 16.31
N ARG A 847 9.14 -18.23 15.93
CA ARG A 847 7.81 -17.64 16.15
C ARG A 847 7.41 -17.63 17.63
N MET A 848 7.62 -18.73 18.35
CA MET A 848 7.39 -18.81 19.79
C MET A 848 8.15 -17.74 20.56
N LYS A 849 9.43 -17.54 20.23
CA LYS A 849 10.27 -16.52 20.85
C LYS A 849 9.74 -15.11 20.57
N ALA A 850 9.38 -14.82 19.32
CA ALA A 850 8.98 -13.48 18.89
C ALA A 850 7.56 -13.10 19.32
N LEU A 851 6.63 -14.06 19.30
CA LEU A 851 5.20 -13.80 19.40
C LEU A 851 4.54 -14.43 20.64
N GLY A 852 5.14 -15.46 21.24
CA GLY A 852 4.67 -16.08 22.49
C GLY A 852 3.60 -17.15 22.33
N HIS A 853 3.39 -17.65 21.10
CA HIS A 853 2.44 -18.71 20.71
C HIS A 853 2.99 -19.42 19.47
N ASP A 854 2.55 -20.67 19.29
CA ASP A 854 3.17 -21.64 18.38
C ASP A 854 2.48 -21.70 17.02
N ASN A 855 3.08 -22.44 16.07
CA ASN A 855 2.61 -22.57 14.69
C ASN A 855 1.30 -23.37 14.52
N GLN A 856 0.47 -23.51 15.57
CA GLN A 856 -0.80 -24.25 15.52
C GLN A 856 -2.04 -23.35 15.42
N ASP A 857 -1.87 -22.03 15.45
CA ASP A 857 -2.97 -21.09 15.29
C ASP A 857 -3.28 -20.78 13.81
N GLU A 858 -4.46 -20.19 13.58
CA GLU A 858 -4.97 -19.84 12.24
C GLU A 858 -4.18 -18.73 11.52
N TYR A 859 -3.28 -18.02 12.22
CA TYR A 859 -2.38 -17.00 11.68
C TYR A 859 -0.97 -17.52 11.41
N ALA A 860 -0.71 -18.80 11.70
CA ALA A 860 0.59 -19.41 11.49
C ALA A 860 0.94 -19.51 9.99
N PRO A 861 2.23 -19.45 9.64
CA PRO A 861 2.69 -19.81 8.31
C PRO A 861 2.28 -21.24 7.92
N ILE A 862 2.07 -21.51 6.63
CA ILE A 862 1.64 -22.84 6.14
C ILE A 862 2.64 -23.97 6.44
N ASP A 863 3.93 -23.63 6.57
CA ASP A 863 5.03 -24.54 6.88
C ASP A 863 6.26 -23.78 7.41
N ASP A 864 7.17 -24.51 8.04
CA ASP A 864 8.40 -23.99 8.68
C ASP A 864 9.55 -23.70 7.69
N THR A 865 9.37 -23.93 6.38
CA THR A 865 10.46 -23.83 5.39
C THR A 865 10.92 -22.38 5.22
N GLY A 866 12.21 -22.09 5.34
CA GLY A 866 12.72 -20.75 5.03
C GLY A 866 12.40 -20.30 3.59
N LYS A 867 12.17 -19.01 3.37
CA LYS A 867 12.05 -18.40 2.02
C LYS A 867 13.23 -17.49 1.76
N ASN A 868 13.63 -17.33 0.50
CA ASN A 868 14.77 -16.49 0.14
C ASN A 868 14.64 -15.08 0.73
N LEU A 869 15.65 -14.65 1.51
CA LEU A 869 15.57 -13.40 2.27
C LEU A 869 15.45 -12.17 1.36
N PHE A 870 16.17 -12.15 0.23
CA PHE A 870 16.13 -11.03 -0.71
C PHE A 870 14.72 -10.83 -1.30
N ASN A 871 14.10 -11.91 -1.79
CA ASN A 871 12.74 -11.84 -2.36
C ASN A 871 11.70 -11.46 -1.28
N MET A 872 11.83 -12.00 -0.07
CA MET A 872 10.95 -11.63 1.05
C MET A 872 11.10 -10.15 1.42
N THR A 873 12.33 -9.65 1.53
CA THR A 873 12.62 -8.23 1.76
C THR A 873 12.05 -7.35 0.65
N ALA A 874 12.20 -7.73 -0.62
CA ALA A 874 11.63 -6.98 -1.74
C ALA A 874 10.09 -6.89 -1.64
N LEU A 875 9.42 -7.99 -1.30
CA LEU A 875 7.96 -8.01 -1.08
C LEU A 875 7.55 -7.15 0.12
N HIS A 876 8.35 -7.12 1.19
CA HIS A 876 8.15 -6.25 2.34
C HIS A 876 8.21 -4.78 1.93
N GLU A 877 9.23 -4.36 1.18
CA GLU A 877 9.36 -2.97 0.72
C GLU A 877 8.27 -2.57 -0.29
N ILE A 878 7.83 -3.49 -1.15
CA ILE A 878 6.63 -3.29 -2.00
C ILE A 878 5.38 -3.12 -1.10
N GLY A 879 5.30 -3.87 0.00
CA GLY A 879 4.24 -3.72 1.01
C GLY A 879 4.17 -2.31 1.58
N HIS A 880 5.31 -1.70 1.94
CA HIS A 880 5.33 -0.29 2.37
C HIS A 880 4.81 0.67 1.29
N ALA A 881 5.18 0.45 0.03
CA ALA A 881 4.66 1.26 -1.07
C ALA A 881 3.14 1.10 -1.25
N VAL A 882 2.60 -0.12 -1.09
CA VAL A 882 1.16 -0.37 -1.13
C VAL A 882 0.43 0.28 0.06
N ASP A 883 1.01 0.21 1.27
CA ASP A 883 0.45 0.90 2.46
C ASP A 883 0.43 2.42 2.25
N ASP A 884 1.52 3.01 1.72
CA ASP A 884 1.58 4.44 1.40
C ASP A 884 0.53 4.84 0.36
N ARG A 885 0.33 4.03 -0.69
CA ARG A 885 -0.70 4.25 -1.71
C ARG A 885 -2.10 4.21 -1.14
N LEU A 886 -2.40 3.21 -0.31
CA LEU A 886 -3.76 2.95 0.17
C LEU A 886 -4.04 3.63 1.52
N GLY A 887 -3.03 4.20 2.17
CA GLY A 887 -3.10 4.66 3.56
C GLY A 887 -3.68 3.62 4.51
N PHE A 888 -3.37 2.33 4.29
CA PHE A 888 -4.08 1.21 4.90
C PHE A 888 -3.94 1.27 6.43
N MET A 889 -2.72 1.24 6.96
CA MET A 889 -2.49 1.23 8.41
C MET A 889 -2.93 2.53 9.06
N ASN A 890 -2.79 3.65 8.36
CA ASN A 890 -3.32 4.92 8.81
C ASN A 890 -4.85 4.87 9.01
N GLY A 891 -5.59 4.22 8.10
CA GLY A 891 -7.02 4.00 8.23
C GLY A 891 -7.43 2.95 9.29
N LYS A 892 -6.48 2.16 9.79
CA LYS A 892 -6.70 1.10 10.80
C LYS A 892 -6.20 1.43 12.20
N MET A 893 -5.66 2.63 12.42
CA MET A 893 -5.15 3.06 13.72
C MET A 893 -6.19 2.85 14.84
N GLY A 894 -5.73 2.31 15.97
CA GLY A 894 -6.55 1.99 17.15
C GLY A 894 -7.44 0.75 17.02
N GLN A 895 -7.58 0.14 15.84
CA GLN A 895 -8.40 -1.06 15.65
C GLN A 895 -7.65 -2.31 16.11
N ALA A 896 -8.19 -3.02 17.10
CA ALA A 896 -7.55 -4.20 17.70
C ALA A 896 -7.22 -5.27 16.65
N ALA A 897 -8.12 -5.52 15.69
CA ALA A 897 -7.92 -6.48 14.60
C ALA A 897 -6.65 -6.24 13.73
N PHE A 898 -6.07 -5.04 13.81
CA PHE A 898 -4.85 -4.65 13.12
C PHE A 898 -3.75 -4.26 14.12
N GLY A 899 -3.70 -4.89 15.29
CA GLY A 899 -2.70 -4.64 16.34
C GLY A 899 -3.06 -3.54 17.34
N GLY A 900 -4.12 -2.75 17.10
CA GLY A 900 -4.50 -1.65 18.00
C GLY A 900 -3.48 -0.51 18.05
N TRP A 901 -2.74 -0.31 16.95
CA TRP A 901 -1.64 0.64 16.89
C TRP A 901 -2.02 2.08 17.22
N ARG A 902 -1.14 2.78 17.94
CA ARG A 902 -1.16 4.23 18.17
C ARG A 902 0.21 4.81 17.88
N VAL A 903 0.23 5.99 17.27
CA VAL A 903 1.44 6.81 17.04
C VAL A 903 1.28 8.08 17.87
N TYR A 904 2.32 8.45 18.61
CA TYR A 904 2.26 9.54 19.56
C TYR A 904 3.04 10.75 19.05
N THR A 905 2.31 11.85 18.80
CA THR A 905 2.89 13.20 18.64
C THR A 905 2.90 13.97 19.95
N ASP A 906 2.08 13.55 20.92
CA ASP A 906 2.12 13.94 22.33
C ASP A 906 2.52 12.73 23.18
N LEU A 907 3.61 12.84 23.93
CA LEU A 907 4.14 11.76 24.77
C LEU A 907 3.57 11.76 26.19
N THR A 908 2.75 12.75 26.55
CA THR A 908 2.10 12.87 27.86
C THR A 908 1.33 11.59 28.25
N PRO A 909 0.53 10.96 27.37
CA PRO A 909 -0.16 9.72 27.71
C PRO A 909 0.78 8.57 28.07
N ILE A 910 1.95 8.48 27.42
CA ILE A 910 2.97 7.46 27.73
C ILE A 910 3.58 7.74 29.09
N ALA A 911 3.98 8.99 29.34
CA ALA A 911 4.59 9.40 30.60
C ALA A 911 3.67 9.12 31.79
N GLN A 912 2.39 9.47 31.68
CA GLN A 912 1.37 9.22 32.70
C GLN A 912 1.19 7.73 32.98
N ALA A 913 1.05 6.91 31.94
CA ALA A 913 0.87 5.47 32.08
C ALA A 913 2.05 4.82 32.80
N VAL A 914 3.28 5.14 32.38
CA VAL A 914 4.51 4.59 32.97
C VAL A 914 4.72 5.10 34.40
N ALA A 915 4.53 6.40 34.64
CA ALA A 915 4.67 6.99 35.98
C ALA A 915 3.71 6.35 36.98
N ALA A 916 2.44 6.17 36.59
CA ALA A 916 1.45 5.48 37.41
C ALA A 916 1.85 4.03 37.69
N ALA A 917 2.26 3.29 36.65
CA ALA A 917 2.60 1.87 36.77
C ALA A 917 3.90 1.61 37.55
N LYS A 918 4.88 2.51 37.47
CA LYS A 918 6.17 2.39 38.18
C LYS A 918 6.20 3.17 39.50
N GLN A 919 5.11 3.85 39.84
CA GLN A 919 4.97 4.65 41.07
C GLN A 919 6.09 5.68 41.23
N PHE A 920 6.39 6.38 40.14
CA PHE A 920 7.46 7.38 40.05
C PHE A 920 6.97 8.68 39.39
N ASP A 921 7.83 9.68 39.30
CA ASP A 921 7.49 11.02 38.81
C ASP A 921 7.24 11.07 37.30
N GLU A 922 6.11 11.67 36.90
CA GLU A 922 5.72 11.85 35.49
C GLU A 922 6.69 12.75 34.74
N GLY A 923 7.15 13.85 35.35
CA GLY A 923 8.08 14.79 34.75
C GLY A 923 9.40 14.11 34.37
N PHE A 924 9.92 13.24 35.26
CA PHE A 924 11.10 12.43 35.02
C PHE A 924 10.90 11.50 33.82
N VAL A 925 9.80 10.73 33.78
CA VAL A 925 9.52 9.82 32.67
C VAL A 925 9.42 10.61 31.36
N ARG A 926 8.69 11.73 31.38
CA ARG A 926 8.46 12.57 30.20
C ARG A 926 9.76 13.15 29.64
N GLN A 927 10.66 13.64 30.50
CA GLN A 927 11.99 14.11 30.06
C GLN A 927 12.80 12.96 29.44
N LEU A 928 12.76 11.78 30.07
CA LEU A 928 13.49 10.60 29.62
C LEU A 928 13.06 10.13 28.22
N ILE A 929 11.76 9.94 27.99
CA ILE A 929 11.24 9.48 26.69
C ILE A 929 11.37 10.51 25.57
N ASN A 930 11.65 11.77 25.90
CA ASN A 930 12.02 12.82 24.95
C ASN A 930 13.53 12.88 24.65
N GLY A 931 14.31 11.93 25.17
CA GLY A 931 15.76 11.89 25.01
C GLY A 931 16.49 12.99 25.77
N GLN A 932 15.87 13.58 26.79
CA GLN A 932 16.50 14.56 27.67
C GLN A 932 17.16 13.87 28.87
N GLU A 933 18.16 14.52 29.48
CA GLU A 933 18.67 14.12 30.79
C GLU A 933 17.65 14.53 31.86
N PRO A 934 17.00 13.59 32.58
CA PRO A 934 15.94 13.95 33.51
C PRO A 934 16.47 14.70 34.75
N ALA A 935 15.71 15.67 35.23
CA ALA A 935 15.99 16.35 36.48
C ALA A 935 15.92 15.37 37.68
N PRO A 936 16.81 15.49 38.68
CA PRO A 936 16.70 14.76 39.93
C PRO A 936 15.36 15.08 40.61
N VAL A 937 14.62 14.04 40.97
CA VAL A 937 13.36 14.20 41.71
C VAL A 937 13.63 13.97 43.18
N VAL A 938 13.31 14.97 44.00
CA VAL A 938 13.40 14.88 45.46
C VAL A 938 12.37 13.86 45.95
N MET A 939 12.82 12.91 46.77
CA MET A 939 11.92 11.93 47.38
C MET A 939 10.90 12.65 48.28
N PRO A 940 9.58 12.38 48.13
CA PRO A 940 8.58 12.85 49.08
C PRO A 940 8.88 12.33 50.49
N ALA A 941 8.69 13.18 51.51
CA ALA A 941 9.01 12.83 52.90
C ALA A 941 8.18 11.64 53.42
N ASP A 942 7.01 11.41 52.84
CA ASP A 942 6.04 10.38 53.15
C ASP A 942 6.00 9.25 52.10
N TYR A 943 7.02 9.11 51.24
CA TYR A 943 7.02 8.07 50.20
C TYR A 943 6.94 6.67 50.84
N PRO A 944 5.91 5.86 50.48
CA PRO A 944 5.72 4.54 51.08
C PRO A 944 6.93 3.61 50.89
N GLY A 945 7.58 3.24 52.01
CA GLY A 945 8.76 2.37 52.02
C GLY A 945 10.11 3.08 51.87
N GLY A 946 10.14 4.42 51.92
CA GLY A 946 11.36 5.22 52.07
C GLY A 946 12.33 5.16 50.87
N ALA A 947 13.57 5.59 51.13
CA ALA A 947 14.59 5.84 50.10
C ALA A 947 14.92 4.62 49.23
N GLU A 948 14.89 3.42 49.79
CA GLU A 948 15.17 2.19 49.03
C GLU A 948 14.09 1.93 47.97
N LYS A 949 12.80 2.04 48.34
CA LYS A 949 11.71 1.86 47.37
C LYS A 949 11.68 2.98 46.33
N TRP A 950 11.98 4.22 46.74
CA TRP A 950 12.11 5.35 45.82
C TRP A 950 13.21 5.11 44.76
N ALA A 951 14.38 4.64 45.19
CA ALA A 951 15.48 4.30 44.28
C ALA A 951 15.11 3.15 43.34
N LYS A 952 14.39 2.12 43.84
CA LYS A 952 13.89 1.01 43.01
C LYS A 952 12.84 1.46 41.99
N ALA A 953 11.93 2.37 42.36
CA ALA A 953 10.94 2.94 41.44
C ALA A 953 11.62 3.72 40.31
N ARG A 954 12.63 4.55 40.63
CA ARG A 954 13.47 5.23 39.64
C ARG A 954 14.15 4.24 38.70
N GLN A 955 14.78 3.20 39.25
CA GLN A 955 15.48 2.20 38.45
C GLN A 955 14.51 1.44 37.54
N ALA A 956 13.30 1.13 38.01
CA ALA A 956 12.27 0.47 37.21
C ALA A 956 11.82 1.30 36.00
N VAL A 957 11.80 2.64 36.10
CA VAL A 957 11.57 3.53 34.95
C VAL A 957 12.73 3.45 33.96
N LEU A 958 13.97 3.53 34.44
CA LEU A 958 15.17 3.46 33.59
C LEU A 958 15.28 2.12 32.86
N ASP A 959 15.02 1.02 33.56
CA ASP A 959 15.04 -0.34 33.00
C ASP A 959 13.95 -0.51 31.94
N TRP A 960 12.73 -0.01 32.22
CA TRP A 960 11.65 0.00 31.23
C TRP A 960 12.03 0.82 29.99
N HIS A 961 12.57 2.03 30.17
CA HIS A 961 12.94 2.90 29.05
C HIS A 961 14.05 2.26 28.19
N GLN A 962 15.07 1.69 28.82
CA GLN A 962 16.14 0.96 28.12
C GLN A 962 15.57 -0.21 27.31
N LEU A 963 14.59 -0.93 27.85
CA LEU A 963 13.91 -2.02 27.16
C LEU A 963 13.07 -1.50 25.99
N ALA A 964 12.26 -0.46 26.21
CA ALA A 964 11.36 0.13 25.22
C ALA A 964 12.07 0.81 24.03
N THR A 965 13.33 1.22 24.20
CA THR A 965 14.12 1.94 23.18
C THR A 965 15.23 1.10 22.55
N LYS A 966 15.91 0.25 23.33
CA LYS A 966 17.09 -0.51 22.89
C LYS A 966 16.94 -2.02 23.04
N GLY A 967 15.79 -2.48 23.53
CA GLY A 967 15.55 -3.89 23.83
C GLY A 967 15.32 -4.78 22.62
N ASN A 968 15.08 -4.19 21.43
CA ASN A 968 14.58 -4.86 20.22
C ASN A 968 13.39 -5.77 20.55
N ILE A 969 12.42 -5.22 21.30
CA ILE A 969 11.37 -6.02 21.94
C ILE A 969 10.46 -6.72 20.93
N TRP A 970 10.38 -6.20 19.70
CA TRP A 970 9.66 -6.83 18.60
C TRP A 970 10.17 -8.25 18.26
N TYR A 971 11.42 -8.61 18.56
CA TYR A 971 11.93 -9.98 18.39
C TYR A 971 11.74 -10.89 19.62
N SER A 972 11.08 -10.42 20.68
CA SER A 972 10.91 -11.20 21.90
C SER A 972 9.62 -10.88 22.63
N TYR A 973 8.68 -11.83 22.63
CA TYR A 973 7.44 -11.71 23.37
C TYR A 973 7.66 -11.47 24.87
N ALA A 974 8.63 -12.19 25.46
CA ALA A 974 8.99 -12.03 26.87
C ALA A 974 9.42 -10.58 27.18
N LYS A 975 10.23 -9.96 26.31
CA LYS A 975 10.63 -8.56 26.45
C LYS A 975 9.46 -7.61 26.22
N SER A 976 8.64 -7.83 25.20
CA SER A 976 7.43 -7.03 24.98
C SER A 976 6.47 -7.07 26.17
N LYS A 977 6.29 -8.25 26.77
CA LYS A 977 5.48 -8.42 27.99
C LYS A 977 6.10 -7.70 29.19
N ALA A 978 7.43 -7.71 29.32
CA ALA A 978 8.12 -6.96 30.37
C ALA A 978 8.06 -5.43 30.16
N ALA A 979 7.98 -4.98 28.91
CA ALA A 979 7.82 -3.57 28.54
C ALA A 979 6.35 -3.08 28.61
N ALA A 980 5.39 -4.00 28.67
CA ALA A 980 3.97 -3.68 28.69
C ALA A 980 3.56 -2.92 29.95
N ILE A 981 2.66 -1.95 29.77
CA ILE A 981 2.00 -1.20 30.84
C ILE A 981 0.49 -1.40 30.66
N GLY A 982 -0.12 -2.16 31.56
CA GLY A 982 -1.46 -2.68 31.33
C GLY A 982 -1.47 -3.60 30.10
N ASP A 983 -2.39 -3.34 29.17
CA ASP A 983 -2.53 -4.12 27.93
C ASP A 983 -1.70 -3.56 26.76
N ASP A 984 -1.10 -2.38 26.94
CA ASP A 984 -0.38 -1.66 25.88
C ASP A 984 1.13 -1.87 26.01
N VAL A 985 1.78 -2.19 24.90
CA VAL A 985 3.25 -2.17 24.80
C VAL A 985 3.65 -0.85 24.19
N TYR A 986 4.39 -0.06 24.96
CA TYR A 986 4.96 1.21 24.51
C TYR A 986 6.41 0.99 24.07
N GLN A 987 6.77 1.52 22.90
CA GLN A 987 8.13 1.43 22.38
C GLN A 987 8.50 2.61 21.47
N GLU A 988 9.79 2.84 21.35
CA GLU A 988 10.36 3.74 20.35
C GLU A 988 10.66 2.95 19.07
N ALA A 989 9.84 3.11 18.03
CA ALA A 989 9.97 2.37 16.77
C ALA A 989 11.21 2.82 15.97
N TYR A 990 11.45 4.13 16.00
CA TYR A 990 12.61 4.84 15.44
C TYR A 990 12.93 6.02 16.35
N ALA A 991 14.10 6.64 16.21
CA ALA A 991 14.53 7.76 17.05
C ALA A 991 13.44 8.85 17.19
N ASN A 992 13.01 9.07 18.43
CA ASN A 992 11.93 9.92 18.91
C ASN A 992 10.56 9.68 18.25
N ASN A 993 10.29 8.47 17.77
CA ASN A 993 9.01 8.05 17.21
C ASN A 993 8.40 6.97 18.10
N TRP A 994 7.55 7.40 19.03
CA TRP A 994 6.90 6.51 19.99
C TRP A 994 5.59 5.96 19.43
N VAL A 995 5.39 4.67 19.66
CA VAL A 995 4.19 3.93 19.26
C VAL A 995 3.72 3.04 20.39
N SER A 996 2.47 2.60 20.31
CA SER A 996 1.98 1.50 21.13
C SER A 996 1.08 0.57 20.35
N TYR A 997 0.94 -0.66 20.83
CA TYR A 997 0.03 -1.66 20.31
C TYR A 997 -0.49 -2.54 21.46
N LYS A 998 -1.54 -3.32 21.21
CA LYS A 998 -2.13 -4.22 22.21
C LYS A 998 -1.33 -5.51 22.32
N LEU A 999 -0.81 -5.83 23.51
CA LEU A 999 0.04 -7.01 23.74
C LEU A 999 -0.65 -8.32 23.29
N ALA A 1000 -1.95 -8.44 23.57
CA ALA A 1000 -2.74 -9.62 23.21
C ALA A 1000 -2.82 -9.85 21.70
N GLU A 1001 -2.73 -8.79 20.89
CA GLU A 1001 -2.82 -8.90 19.43
C GLU A 1001 -1.55 -9.52 18.82
N ARG A 1002 -0.44 -9.63 19.58
CA ARG A 1002 0.73 -10.41 19.13
C ARG A 1002 0.37 -11.83 18.74
N ALA A 1003 -0.63 -12.42 19.41
CA ALA A 1003 -1.26 -13.73 19.12
C ALA A 1003 -1.65 -13.94 17.65
N LYS A 1004 -1.83 -12.86 16.90
CA LYS A 1004 -2.30 -12.85 15.51
C LYS A 1004 -1.19 -12.46 14.53
N GLY A 1005 0.06 -12.46 15.01
CA GLY A 1005 1.23 -12.12 14.23
C GLY A 1005 1.77 -13.29 13.42
N VAL A 1006 2.51 -12.96 12.36
CA VAL A 1006 3.23 -13.90 11.51
C VAL A 1006 4.73 -13.84 11.82
N THR A 1007 5.29 -12.63 11.96
CA THR A 1007 6.72 -12.41 12.27
C THR A 1007 6.91 -11.47 13.45
N GLY A 1008 8.09 -11.50 14.08
CA GLY A 1008 8.41 -10.57 15.17
C GLY A 1008 8.52 -9.12 14.72
N TYR A 1009 9.16 -8.90 13.57
CA TYR A 1009 9.44 -7.56 13.04
C TYR A 1009 8.17 -6.77 12.69
N GLN A 1010 7.06 -7.49 12.44
CA GLN A 1010 5.69 -6.96 12.32
C GLN A 1010 5.31 -6.01 13.46
N TRP A 1011 5.91 -6.19 14.63
CA TRP A 1011 5.63 -5.41 15.83
C TRP A 1011 6.63 -4.29 16.11
N ARG A 1012 7.42 -3.88 15.10
CA ARG A 1012 8.32 -2.73 15.21
C ARG A 1012 7.57 -1.40 15.04
N ALA A 1013 6.68 -1.30 14.05
CA ALA A 1013 5.90 -0.09 13.78
C ALA A 1013 4.60 -0.44 13.00
N PRO A 1014 3.63 0.47 12.89
CA PRO A 1014 2.38 0.21 12.17
C PRO A 1014 2.60 -0.17 10.70
N GLY A 1015 3.48 0.53 9.96
CA GLY A 1015 3.77 0.18 8.56
C GLY A 1015 4.45 -1.18 8.42
N GLU A 1016 5.35 -1.52 9.34
CA GLU A 1016 6.02 -2.84 9.40
C GLU A 1016 4.99 -3.95 9.62
N TRP A 1017 3.92 -3.66 10.38
CA TRP A 1017 2.84 -4.62 10.59
C TRP A 1017 2.19 -5.05 9.28
N PHE A 1018 1.87 -4.08 8.40
CA PHE A 1018 1.27 -4.38 7.10
C PHE A 1018 2.29 -5.03 6.15
N ALA A 1019 3.49 -4.47 6.06
CA ALA A 1019 4.54 -4.95 5.15
C ALA A 1019 4.89 -6.43 5.39
N GLU A 1020 4.98 -6.86 6.65
CA GLU A 1020 5.26 -8.26 7.02
C GLU A 1020 4.11 -9.21 6.65
N VAL A 1021 2.87 -8.81 6.90
CA VAL A 1021 1.69 -9.62 6.51
C VAL A 1021 1.58 -9.69 4.99
N TYR A 1022 1.79 -8.57 4.29
CA TYR A 1022 1.80 -8.48 2.84
C TYR A 1022 2.89 -9.36 2.21
N MET A 1023 4.11 -9.27 2.75
CA MET A 1023 5.25 -10.11 2.36
C MET A 1023 4.91 -11.58 2.52
N CYS A 1024 4.38 -12.00 3.67
CA CYS A 1024 4.03 -13.41 3.91
C CYS A 1024 2.89 -13.88 2.99
N TRP A 1025 1.91 -13.00 2.70
CA TRP A 1025 0.84 -13.31 1.77
C TRP A 1025 1.38 -13.55 0.36
N HIS A 1026 2.15 -12.63 -0.20
CA HIS A 1026 2.65 -12.77 -1.58
C HIS A 1026 3.80 -13.78 -1.68
N GLY A 1027 4.62 -13.93 -0.64
CA GLY A 1027 5.70 -14.92 -0.53
C GLY A 1027 5.22 -16.37 -0.35
N GLY A 1028 3.90 -16.59 -0.34
CA GLY A 1028 3.30 -17.92 -0.28
C GLY A 1028 3.44 -18.57 1.09
N LYS A 1029 3.43 -17.78 2.16
CA LYS A 1029 3.51 -18.26 3.55
C LYS A 1029 2.20 -18.27 4.30
N LEU A 1030 1.18 -17.57 3.81
CA LEU A 1030 -0.16 -17.59 4.40
C LEU A 1030 -1.12 -18.44 3.56
N ASP A 1031 -1.99 -19.22 4.21
CA ASP A 1031 -3.01 -20.03 3.54
C ASP A 1031 -4.03 -19.13 2.84
N LYS A 1032 -4.01 -19.13 1.50
CA LYS A 1032 -4.88 -18.29 0.67
C LYS A 1032 -6.37 -18.58 0.85
N ALA A 1033 -6.73 -19.79 1.28
CA ALA A 1033 -8.12 -20.22 1.44
C ALA A 1033 -8.67 -19.97 2.86
N LYS A 1034 -7.82 -20.11 3.88
CA LYS A 1034 -8.24 -20.15 5.29
C LYS A 1034 -7.72 -19.03 6.17
N HIS A 1035 -6.66 -18.33 5.78
CA HIS A 1035 -6.04 -17.35 6.67
C HIS A 1035 -7.04 -16.24 7.05
N PRO A 1036 -7.13 -15.82 8.33
CA PRO A 1036 -8.12 -14.83 8.78
C PRO A 1036 -8.03 -13.47 8.09
N PHE A 1037 -6.86 -13.12 7.56
CA PHE A 1037 -6.64 -11.87 6.81
C PHE A 1037 -6.94 -11.97 5.31
N LYS A 1038 -7.35 -13.14 4.78
CA LYS A 1038 -7.51 -13.36 3.33
C LYS A 1038 -8.44 -12.36 2.66
N ASP A 1039 -9.53 -11.95 3.32
CA ASP A 1039 -10.59 -11.16 2.67
C ASP A 1039 -10.09 -9.75 2.35
N TRP A 1040 -9.43 -9.10 3.31
CA TRP A 1040 -8.87 -7.78 3.07
C TRP A 1040 -7.60 -7.84 2.22
N LEU A 1041 -6.79 -8.90 2.32
CA LEU A 1041 -5.60 -9.11 1.47
C LEU A 1041 -5.97 -9.33 0.00
N ASN A 1042 -7.09 -10.01 -0.28
CA ASN A 1042 -7.64 -10.17 -1.63
C ASN A 1042 -8.31 -8.90 -2.16
N ALA A 1043 -8.71 -7.99 -1.28
CA ALA A 1043 -9.40 -6.76 -1.63
C ALA A 1043 -8.46 -5.55 -1.82
N LEU A 1044 -7.18 -5.66 -1.44
CA LEU A 1044 -6.13 -4.70 -1.80
C LEU A 1044 -6.10 -4.53 -3.32
#